data_AF-A0A5T1UP99-F1
#
_entry.id   AF-A0A5T1UP99-F1
#
_cell.length_a   1.000
_cell.length_b   1.000
_cell.length_c   1.000
_cell.angle_alpha   90.00
_cell.angle_beta   90.00
_cell.angle_gamma   90.00
#
_symmetry.space_group_name_H-M   'P 1'
#
loop_
_entity.id
_entity.type
_entity.pdbx_description
1 polymer ?
#
loop_
_entity_poly.entity_id
_entity_poly.type
_entity_poly.pdbx_seq_one_letter_code
_entity_poly.pdbx_strand_id
1 'polypeptide(L)'
;METLNQKNSLNIRLLSSNNILLHNQEFKLYEIAQGNKNEIKTIFTTNRMGEAHLNASEIFSKEAQSFELILNQSSVYKNKPIYNHRFLLRSYEYGHWCEIKFERKADKGSINSIRLKSKEFTLENNEKIVRNFYTFSDIVEFEAIYEDTKIKEEQIKWGYVFIQDKNTLDKLNKNQLTNDKKESSLFDEEILKDCFYIEKEEDKALLSSSIIYRHLENNKAYCGKHLSLQLPNPKDTQEQKALLVFAYKEIPNYNASYLIRINDYPQITIDCTLAETLRAHTNKDETSRLGWGVSYICQRLWHDNPSDAKELKDLTFRSSTSQDFIDTIPNETMKTIVKEILPRVEMQQLKTDNTKSRDKARFYAELDWDSFYMKFPIIQELKGEYMNLKKLFGEESDFQKQFEDFLNDTLLDIKNIKNTQEYTMALNIQAMKENKTKNAEVFKLYKKEETLAETHKAIKDLQKPSDIIDNSLYFQRFDIKNDVFLPHLGLSKFDAFSLQNSIQHEKEVLDKFHSNPKYKQNFALYSIAGAFNILYIPSLIQITRVTRFYNYHSLYAACKKVRAFIIDTVNFNNNGSDQPIGAWDYEKVGFDLYNSIMQYRNTKFHFKYTSPKSFLFPLYNSDFLKTKQYFNLGLDFFLYSSTFLDMDFSHTQMQDTAFIVGK
;
A
#
# COMPACT_ATOMS: atom_id res chain seq x y z
N MET A 1 26.63 -64.11 -25.51
CA MET A 1 25.26 -64.38 -25.99
C MET A 1 24.37 -63.44 -25.19
N GLU A 2 23.68 -62.42 -25.68
CA GLU A 2 23.18 -62.05 -27.01
C GLU A 2 23.26 -60.51 -27.14
N THR A 3 23.88 -59.99 -28.20
CA THR A 3 23.87 -58.56 -28.57
C THR A 3 23.29 -58.40 -29.96
N LEU A 4 22.08 -58.93 -30.17
CA LEU A 4 21.32 -58.80 -31.41
C LEU A 4 19.82 -58.94 -31.09
N ASN A 5 19.15 -57.83 -30.75
CA ASN A 5 17.69 -57.60 -30.94
C ASN A 5 17.22 -56.24 -30.36
N GLN A 6 17.89 -55.12 -30.66
CA GLN A 6 17.33 -53.79 -30.33
C GLN A 6 16.50 -53.17 -31.45
N LYS A 7 16.61 -53.71 -32.67
CA LYS A 7 15.76 -53.32 -33.80
C LYS A 7 14.34 -53.79 -33.47
N ASN A 8 13.41 -52.85 -33.31
CA ASN A 8 12.00 -53.03 -32.92
C ASN A 8 11.66 -52.80 -31.43
N SER A 9 12.57 -52.29 -30.59
CA SER A 9 12.20 -51.88 -29.23
C SER A 9 11.73 -50.42 -29.20
N LEU A 10 10.57 -50.16 -28.59
CA LEU A 10 9.99 -48.83 -28.37
C LEU A 10 9.94 -48.55 -26.86
N ASN A 11 10.74 -47.58 -26.42
CA ASN A 11 10.82 -47.17 -25.02
C ASN A 11 10.06 -45.86 -24.84
N ILE A 12 8.97 -45.88 -24.07
CA ILE A 12 8.14 -44.70 -23.80
C ILE A 12 8.31 -44.30 -22.35
N ARG A 13 8.54 -43.01 -22.08
CA ARG A 13 8.53 -42.45 -20.74
C ARG A 13 7.48 -41.34 -20.66
N LEU A 14 6.52 -41.51 -19.76
CA LEU A 14 5.45 -40.54 -19.56
C LEU A 14 5.82 -39.60 -18.42
N LEU A 15 5.72 -38.31 -18.69
CA LEU A 15 6.13 -37.24 -17.78
C LEU A 15 4.97 -36.25 -17.59
N SER A 16 4.92 -35.59 -16.43
CA SER A 16 4.19 -34.34 -16.31
C SER A 16 4.94 -33.21 -17.03
N SER A 17 4.29 -32.04 -17.18
CA SER A 17 4.95 -30.81 -17.65
C SER A 17 6.24 -30.49 -16.86
N ASN A 18 6.25 -30.81 -15.56
CA ASN A 18 7.36 -30.64 -14.62
C ASN A 18 8.34 -31.83 -14.55
N ASN A 19 8.36 -32.72 -15.56
CA ASN A 19 9.24 -33.89 -15.61
C ASN A 19 9.04 -34.92 -14.47
N ILE A 20 7.87 -34.95 -13.84
CA ILE A 20 7.54 -36.03 -12.88
C ILE A 20 7.09 -37.26 -13.66
N LEU A 21 7.65 -38.42 -13.30
CA LEU A 21 7.32 -39.71 -13.92
C LEU A 21 5.87 -40.09 -13.60
N LEU A 22 5.09 -40.42 -14.65
CA LEU A 22 3.69 -40.81 -14.51
C LEU A 22 3.59 -42.33 -14.29
N HIS A 23 3.56 -42.74 -13.04
CA HIS A 23 3.56 -44.16 -12.64
C HIS A 23 2.17 -44.80 -12.82
N ASN A 24 2.15 -46.08 -13.23
CA ASN A 24 0.92 -46.86 -13.38
C ASN A 24 -0.16 -46.16 -14.24
N GLN A 25 0.26 -45.32 -15.17
CA GLN A 25 -0.64 -44.53 -16.00
C GLN A 25 -0.98 -45.33 -17.25
N GLU A 26 -2.27 -45.57 -17.45
CA GLU A 26 -2.77 -46.21 -18.65
C GLU A 26 -2.76 -45.27 -19.85
N PHE A 27 -2.41 -45.80 -21.02
CA PHE A 27 -2.39 -45.07 -22.28
C PHE A 27 -2.77 -45.97 -23.46
N LYS A 28 -3.20 -45.31 -24.54
CA LYS A 28 -3.53 -45.91 -25.83
C LYS A 28 -2.59 -45.38 -26.90
N LEU A 29 -2.28 -46.25 -27.84
CA LEU A 29 -1.53 -45.91 -29.03
C LEU A 29 -2.45 -45.86 -30.24
N TYR A 30 -2.17 -44.95 -31.16
CA TYR A 30 -2.79 -44.90 -32.46
C TYR A 30 -1.69 -45.02 -33.49
N GLU A 31 -1.81 -45.98 -34.40
CA GLU A 31 -0.91 -46.07 -35.52
C GLU A 31 -1.36 -45.14 -36.64
N ILE A 32 -0.39 -44.70 -37.44
CA ILE A 32 -0.63 -43.86 -38.60
C ILE A 32 0.10 -44.45 -39.79
N ALA A 33 -0.69 -44.94 -40.74
CA ALA A 33 -0.23 -45.53 -42.00
C ALA A 33 -0.92 -44.81 -43.16
N GLN A 34 -0.14 -44.37 -44.15
CA GLN A 34 -0.65 -43.73 -45.38
C GLN A 34 -1.64 -42.56 -45.13
N GLY A 35 -1.45 -41.81 -44.03
CA GLY A 35 -2.33 -40.70 -43.65
C GLY A 35 -3.57 -41.08 -42.84
N ASN A 36 -3.90 -42.38 -42.73
CA ASN A 36 -5.00 -42.87 -41.91
C ASN A 36 -4.57 -43.12 -40.47
N LYS A 37 -5.45 -42.84 -39.51
CA LYS A 37 -5.23 -43.04 -38.07
C LYS A 37 -6.08 -44.21 -37.56
N ASN A 38 -5.45 -45.25 -37.05
CA ASN A 38 -6.11 -46.44 -36.51
C ASN A 38 -5.79 -46.60 -35.02
N GLU A 39 -6.80 -46.95 -34.21
CA GLU A 39 -6.59 -47.25 -32.78
C GLU A 39 -6.00 -48.65 -32.59
N ILE A 40 -4.93 -48.74 -31.80
CA ILE A 40 -4.43 -50.01 -31.29
C ILE A 40 -5.28 -50.38 -30.07
N LYS A 41 -6.00 -51.50 -30.16
CA LYS A 41 -7.00 -51.91 -29.15
C LYS A 41 -6.41 -52.24 -27.78
N THR A 42 -5.11 -52.50 -27.71
CA THR A 42 -4.40 -52.80 -26.46
C THR A 42 -4.22 -51.54 -25.63
N ILE A 43 -4.57 -51.62 -24.35
CA ILE A 43 -4.26 -50.58 -23.35
C ILE A 43 -2.91 -50.94 -22.72
N PHE A 44 -2.02 -49.96 -22.63
CA PHE A 44 -0.69 -50.12 -22.05
C PHE A 44 -0.60 -49.33 -20.74
N THR A 45 0.27 -49.77 -19.85
CA THR A 45 0.45 -49.15 -18.53
C THR A 45 1.92 -48.93 -18.25
N THR A 46 2.29 -47.76 -17.74
CA THR A 46 3.66 -47.49 -17.31
C THR A 46 4.00 -48.19 -15.99
N ASN A 47 5.27 -48.52 -15.80
CA ASN A 47 5.79 -49.12 -14.56
C ASN A 47 5.96 -48.05 -13.44
N ARG A 48 6.55 -48.47 -12.31
CA ARG A 48 6.88 -47.58 -11.17
C ARG A 48 7.92 -46.51 -11.47
N MET A 49 8.59 -46.57 -12.62
CA MET A 49 9.49 -45.53 -13.12
C MET A 49 8.81 -44.65 -14.18
N GLY A 50 7.50 -44.81 -14.42
CA GLY A 50 6.79 -44.05 -15.46
C GLY A 50 7.14 -44.45 -16.89
N GLU A 51 7.66 -45.67 -17.06
CA GLU A 51 8.21 -46.18 -18.31
C GLU A 51 7.40 -47.36 -18.85
N ALA A 52 7.32 -47.49 -20.17
CA ALA A 52 6.76 -48.63 -20.87
C ALA A 52 7.74 -49.10 -21.96
N HIS A 53 8.10 -50.38 -21.92
CA HIS A 53 8.97 -51.02 -22.91
C HIS A 53 8.12 -51.92 -23.80
N LEU A 54 8.12 -51.64 -25.08
CA LEU A 54 7.19 -52.21 -26.05
C LEU A 54 7.94 -52.79 -27.26
N ASN A 55 7.41 -53.84 -27.88
CA ASN A 55 7.91 -54.34 -29.16
C ASN A 55 7.12 -53.69 -30.30
N ALA A 56 7.76 -52.78 -31.04
CA ALA A 56 7.13 -52.02 -32.11
C ALA A 56 6.58 -52.93 -33.23
N SER A 57 7.26 -54.05 -33.52
CA SER A 57 6.86 -54.99 -34.58
C SER A 57 5.66 -55.87 -34.24
N GLU A 58 5.34 -56.00 -32.94
CA GLU A 58 4.16 -56.72 -32.46
C GLU A 58 2.93 -55.81 -32.35
N ILE A 59 3.16 -54.50 -32.23
CA ILE A 59 2.12 -53.50 -31.93
C ILE A 59 1.66 -52.76 -33.19
N PHE A 60 2.60 -52.42 -34.07
CA PHE A 60 2.33 -51.61 -35.26
C PHE A 60 2.29 -52.47 -36.53
N SER A 61 1.42 -52.11 -37.47
CA SER A 61 1.44 -52.70 -38.81
C SER A 61 2.74 -52.37 -39.54
N LYS A 62 3.12 -53.19 -40.52
CA LYS A 62 4.32 -52.96 -41.36
C LYS A 62 4.28 -51.63 -42.14
N GLU A 63 3.09 -51.05 -42.31
CA GLU A 63 2.87 -49.81 -43.04
C GLU A 63 2.83 -48.56 -42.15
N ALA A 64 2.93 -48.73 -40.82
CA ALA A 64 2.93 -47.63 -39.87
C ALA A 64 4.17 -46.73 -40.04
N GLN A 65 3.93 -45.43 -40.22
CA GLN A 65 4.97 -44.41 -40.38
C GLN A 65 5.21 -43.63 -39.08
N SER A 66 4.14 -43.41 -38.32
CA SER A 66 4.15 -42.67 -37.07
C SER A 66 3.07 -43.20 -36.12
N PHE A 67 3.13 -42.77 -34.87
CA PHE A 67 2.12 -43.10 -33.87
C PHE A 67 1.73 -41.87 -33.05
N GLU A 68 0.55 -41.92 -32.45
CA GLU A 68 0.12 -40.96 -31.43
C GLU A 68 -0.11 -41.70 -30.10
N LEU A 69 0.12 -41.00 -29.00
CA LEU A 69 -0.15 -41.51 -27.67
C LEU A 69 -1.18 -40.62 -26.97
N ILE A 70 -2.19 -41.25 -26.37
CA ILE A 70 -3.24 -40.58 -25.60
C ILE A 70 -3.39 -41.32 -24.27
N LEU A 71 -3.48 -40.61 -23.14
CA LEU A 71 -3.75 -41.25 -21.86
C LEU A 71 -5.17 -41.85 -21.84
N ASN A 72 -5.28 -43.07 -21.33
CA ASN A 72 -6.55 -43.75 -21.16
C ASN A 72 -7.19 -43.29 -19.84
N GLN A 73 -8.30 -42.55 -19.93
CA GLN A 73 -9.15 -42.17 -18.78
C GLN A 73 -8.39 -41.64 -17.54
N SER A 74 -7.35 -40.82 -17.73
CA SER A 74 -6.63 -40.21 -16.60
C SER A 74 -7.53 -39.23 -15.84
N SER A 75 -7.68 -39.38 -14.53
CA SER A 75 -8.37 -38.40 -13.67
C SER A 75 -7.55 -37.11 -13.49
N VAL A 76 -6.23 -37.22 -13.54
CA VAL A 76 -5.29 -36.16 -13.16
C VAL A 76 -4.72 -35.40 -14.38
N TYR A 77 -4.51 -36.08 -15.51
CA TYR A 77 -3.83 -35.51 -16.68
C TYR A 77 -4.74 -35.35 -17.89
N LYS A 78 -4.51 -34.30 -18.69
CA LYS A 78 -5.16 -34.15 -19.99
C LYS A 78 -4.80 -35.36 -20.83
N ASN A 79 -5.76 -35.85 -21.61
CA ASN A 79 -5.55 -37.08 -22.37
C ASN A 79 -4.51 -36.89 -23.49
N LYS A 80 -4.30 -35.67 -23.98
CA LYS A 80 -3.35 -35.36 -25.06
C LYS A 80 -2.05 -34.76 -24.51
N PRO A 81 -0.90 -35.05 -25.14
CA PRO A 81 0.39 -34.52 -24.73
C PRO A 81 0.52 -33.02 -24.99
N ILE A 82 1.46 -32.35 -24.31
CA ILE A 82 1.68 -30.89 -24.39
C ILE A 82 2.24 -30.49 -25.76
N TYR A 83 3.20 -31.26 -26.25
CA TYR A 83 3.91 -31.01 -27.50
C TYR A 83 3.92 -32.28 -28.35
N ASN A 84 3.94 -32.12 -29.68
CA ASN A 84 4.06 -33.20 -30.66
C ASN A 84 3.08 -34.36 -30.45
N HIS A 85 1.88 -34.25 -31.03
CA HIS A 85 0.90 -35.34 -30.95
C HIS A 85 1.24 -36.55 -31.83
N ARG A 86 2.24 -36.43 -32.72
CA ARG A 86 2.62 -37.44 -33.71
C ARG A 86 4.12 -37.73 -33.63
N PHE A 87 4.47 -38.98 -33.40
CA PHE A 87 5.84 -39.45 -33.20
C PHE A 87 6.25 -40.37 -34.36
N LEU A 88 7.36 -40.06 -35.03
CA LEU A 88 7.86 -40.89 -36.14
C LEU A 88 8.39 -42.21 -35.60
N LEU A 89 7.87 -43.35 -36.06
CA LEU A 89 8.23 -44.67 -35.53
C LEU A 89 9.72 -44.95 -35.72
N ARG A 90 10.27 -44.61 -36.90
CA ARG A 90 11.69 -44.73 -37.25
C ARG A 90 12.64 -44.02 -36.30
N SER A 91 12.21 -42.95 -35.63
CA SER A 91 13.03 -42.22 -34.67
C SER A 91 13.30 -43.01 -33.39
N TYR A 92 12.53 -44.08 -33.15
CA TYR A 92 12.58 -44.86 -31.91
C TYR A 92 12.88 -46.35 -32.12
N GLU A 93 13.03 -46.81 -33.38
CA GLU A 93 13.26 -48.22 -33.77
C GLU A 93 14.53 -48.89 -33.21
N TYR A 94 15.41 -48.11 -32.55
CA TYR A 94 16.67 -48.56 -31.92
C TYR A 94 16.67 -48.41 -30.39
N GLY A 95 15.51 -48.34 -29.75
CA GLY A 95 15.40 -48.25 -28.28
C GLY A 95 15.66 -46.86 -27.70
N HIS A 96 15.60 -45.81 -28.53
CA HIS A 96 15.63 -44.43 -28.03
C HIS A 96 14.38 -44.13 -27.18
N TRP A 97 14.56 -43.31 -26.15
CA TRP A 97 13.47 -42.88 -25.28
C TRP A 97 12.56 -41.89 -26.01
N CYS A 98 11.28 -42.23 -26.11
CA CYS A 98 10.20 -41.32 -26.44
C CYS A 98 9.66 -40.71 -25.14
N GLU A 99 10.15 -39.53 -24.79
CA GLU A 99 9.68 -38.79 -23.62
C GLU A 99 8.48 -37.92 -23.99
N ILE A 100 7.34 -38.19 -23.36
CA ILE A 100 6.07 -37.54 -23.69
C ILE A 100 5.53 -36.87 -22.45
N LYS A 101 5.32 -35.56 -22.55
CA LYS A 101 4.82 -34.73 -21.44
C LYS A 101 3.33 -34.50 -21.53
N PHE A 102 2.66 -34.58 -20.40
CA PHE A 102 1.23 -34.31 -20.24
C PHE A 102 0.99 -33.18 -19.25
N GLU A 103 0.08 -32.27 -19.63
CA GLU A 103 -0.43 -31.24 -18.74
C GLU A 103 -1.49 -31.85 -17.82
N ARG A 104 -1.56 -31.38 -16.57
CA ARG A 104 -2.65 -31.81 -15.68
C ARG A 104 -3.99 -31.18 -16.10
N LYS A 105 -5.10 -31.82 -15.74
CA LYS A 105 -6.44 -31.25 -15.94
C LYS A 105 -6.65 -30.12 -14.95
N ALA A 106 -6.77 -28.89 -15.43
CA ALA A 106 -7.22 -27.78 -14.60
C ALA A 106 -8.66 -28.04 -14.10
N ASP A 107 -8.96 -27.66 -12.86
CA ASP A 107 -10.29 -27.70 -12.25
C ASP A 107 -11.20 -26.61 -12.86
N LYS A 108 -11.36 -26.60 -14.19
CA LYS A 108 -12.12 -25.59 -14.92
C LYS A 108 -13.59 -25.63 -14.50
N GLY A 109 -13.96 -24.71 -13.62
CA GLY A 109 -15.34 -24.44 -13.22
C GLY A 109 -15.96 -25.49 -12.30
N SER A 110 -15.15 -26.27 -11.59
CA SER A 110 -15.66 -27.14 -10.50
C SER A 110 -15.81 -26.34 -9.21
N ILE A 111 -14.80 -25.52 -8.88
CA ILE A 111 -14.79 -24.59 -7.75
C ILE A 111 -14.60 -23.19 -8.31
N ASN A 112 -15.54 -22.30 -8.03
CA ASN A 112 -15.66 -20.97 -8.65
C ASN A 112 -14.91 -19.90 -7.88
N SER A 113 -14.95 -19.96 -6.55
CA SER A 113 -14.29 -19.02 -5.65
C SER A 113 -14.20 -19.59 -4.25
N ILE A 114 -13.39 -18.98 -3.40
CA ILE A 114 -13.49 -19.15 -1.96
C ILE A 114 -13.88 -17.83 -1.31
N ARG A 115 -14.58 -17.91 -0.18
CA ARG A 115 -14.95 -16.77 0.65
C ARG A 115 -14.35 -16.93 2.02
N LEU A 116 -13.72 -15.87 2.53
CA LEU A 116 -13.32 -15.78 3.92
C LEU A 116 -14.52 -15.28 4.73
N LYS A 117 -14.87 -15.98 5.80
CA LYS A 117 -15.91 -15.55 6.72
C LYS A 117 -15.43 -14.30 7.46
N SER A 118 -16.19 -13.22 7.33
CA SER A 118 -15.88 -11.92 7.93
C SER A 118 -15.88 -11.99 9.46
N LYS A 119 -14.87 -11.39 10.09
CA LYS A 119 -14.86 -11.14 11.54
C LYS A 119 -15.71 -9.89 11.83
N GLU A 120 -17.02 -10.04 11.84
CA GLU A 120 -17.93 -8.93 12.14
C GLU A 120 -17.80 -8.48 13.60
N PHE A 121 -17.81 -7.17 13.80
CA PHE A 121 -17.93 -6.51 15.10
C PHE A 121 -19.09 -5.53 15.04
N THR A 122 -19.94 -5.54 16.07
CA THR A 122 -21.06 -4.60 16.18
C THR A 122 -20.66 -3.49 17.13
N LEU A 123 -20.64 -2.26 16.60
CA LEU A 123 -20.38 -1.05 17.36
C LEU A 123 -21.58 -0.71 18.27
N GLU A 124 -21.33 0.15 19.27
CA GLU A 124 -22.34 0.62 20.23
C GLU A 124 -23.55 1.31 19.56
N ASN A 125 -23.35 1.85 18.35
CA ASN A 125 -24.37 2.48 17.52
C ASN A 125 -25.10 1.48 16.58
N ASN A 126 -24.94 0.17 16.78
CA ASN A 126 -25.45 -0.92 15.95
C ASN A 126 -24.88 -0.98 14.52
N GLU A 127 -23.87 -0.19 14.20
CA GLU A 127 -23.15 -0.33 12.93
C GLU A 127 -22.28 -1.59 12.96
N LYS A 128 -22.26 -2.30 11.84
CA LYS A 128 -21.40 -3.47 11.66
C LYS A 128 -20.14 -3.09 10.92
N ILE A 129 -19.01 -3.56 11.43
CA ILE A 129 -17.71 -3.42 10.78
C ILE A 129 -17.05 -4.79 10.63
N VAL A 130 -16.25 -4.95 9.59
CA VAL A 130 -15.47 -6.17 9.34
C VAL A 130 -14.03 -5.91 9.74
N ARG A 131 -13.51 -6.73 10.66
CA ARG A 131 -12.10 -6.69 11.05
C ARG A 131 -11.26 -7.52 10.10
N ASN A 132 -10.31 -6.89 9.41
CA ASN A 132 -9.47 -7.53 8.39
C ASN A 132 -8.03 -7.75 8.85
N PHE A 133 -7.74 -7.54 10.13
CA PHE A 133 -6.43 -7.82 10.72
C PHE A 133 -6.35 -9.27 11.23
N TYR A 134 -5.26 -9.95 10.88
CA TYR A 134 -5.00 -11.34 11.27
C TYR A 134 -3.62 -11.46 11.89
N THR A 135 -3.53 -12.14 13.03
CA THR A 135 -2.25 -12.47 13.68
C THR A 135 -1.92 -13.94 13.55
N PHE A 136 -0.67 -14.30 13.85
CA PHE A 136 -0.34 -15.71 14.08
C PHE A 136 -1.26 -16.32 15.15
N SER A 137 -1.57 -17.60 15.00
CA SER A 137 -2.50 -18.36 15.85
C SER A 137 -3.99 -18.01 15.76
N ASP A 138 -4.38 -16.98 15.00
CA ASP A 138 -5.80 -16.74 14.70
C ASP A 138 -6.41 -17.95 13.98
N ILE A 139 -7.69 -18.21 14.24
CA ILE A 139 -8.49 -19.15 13.46
C ILE A 139 -9.26 -18.37 12.39
N VAL A 140 -9.13 -18.79 11.14
CA VAL A 140 -9.81 -18.21 9.99
C VAL A 140 -10.70 -19.25 9.32
N GLU A 141 -11.92 -18.85 8.98
CA GLU A 141 -12.93 -19.75 8.40
C GLU A 141 -13.17 -19.43 6.93
N PHE A 142 -12.99 -20.42 6.06
CA PHE A 142 -13.24 -20.32 4.64
C PHE A 142 -14.43 -21.17 4.19
N GLU A 143 -15.08 -20.73 3.13
CA GLU A 143 -16.11 -21.46 2.41
C GLU A 143 -15.75 -21.55 0.93
N ALA A 144 -15.73 -22.77 0.38
CA ALA A 144 -15.61 -22.99 -1.05
C ALA A 144 -16.99 -22.82 -1.73
N ILE A 145 -17.03 -22.02 -2.80
CA ILE A 145 -18.19 -21.85 -3.67
C ILE A 145 -17.95 -22.69 -4.92
N TYR A 146 -18.75 -23.74 -5.10
CA TYR A 146 -18.55 -24.76 -6.13
C TYR A 146 -19.86 -25.13 -6.83
N GLU A 147 -19.77 -25.86 -7.94
CA GLU A 147 -20.94 -26.37 -8.66
C GLU A 147 -21.19 -27.84 -8.27
N ASP A 148 -22.26 -28.09 -7.50
CA ASP A 148 -22.65 -29.41 -7.01
C ASP A 148 -22.86 -30.45 -8.13
N THR A 149 -23.14 -29.99 -9.35
CA THR A 149 -23.29 -30.83 -10.54
C THR A 149 -21.96 -31.40 -11.05
N LYS A 150 -20.82 -30.80 -10.69
CA LYS A 150 -19.47 -31.14 -11.18
C LYS A 150 -18.59 -31.77 -10.11
N ILE A 151 -18.82 -31.46 -8.84
CA ILE A 151 -18.00 -31.94 -7.73
C ILE A 151 -18.86 -32.11 -6.47
N LYS A 152 -18.56 -33.14 -5.68
CA LYS A 152 -19.16 -33.33 -4.36
C LYS A 152 -18.29 -32.71 -3.27
N GLU A 153 -18.92 -32.35 -2.14
CA GLU A 153 -18.26 -31.70 -1.01
C GLU A 153 -17.00 -32.45 -0.53
N GLU A 154 -17.08 -33.77 -0.39
CA GLU A 154 -15.99 -34.61 0.10
C GLU A 154 -14.76 -34.65 -0.83
N GLN A 155 -14.91 -34.16 -2.07
CA GLN A 155 -13.85 -34.11 -3.06
C GLN A 155 -13.10 -32.76 -3.05
N ILE A 156 -13.59 -31.77 -2.30
CA ILE A 156 -12.95 -30.47 -2.17
C ILE A 156 -11.82 -30.59 -1.15
N LYS A 157 -10.59 -30.37 -1.60
CA LYS A 157 -9.36 -30.32 -0.81
C LYS A 157 -8.91 -28.88 -0.61
N TRP A 158 -8.11 -28.66 0.42
CA TRP A 158 -7.55 -27.35 0.74
C TRP A 158 -6.04 -27.36 0.76
N GLY A 159 -5.45 -26.25 0.32
CA GLY A 159 -4.01 -26.08 0.31
C GLY A 159 -3.62 -24.62 0.45
N TYR A 160 -2.31 -24.41 0.56
CA TYR A 160 -1.77 -23.09 0.77
C TYR A 160 -0.38 -22.92 0.16
N VAL A 161 0.04 -21.67 0.03
CA VAL A 161 1.40 -21.28 -0.32
C VAL A 161 1.74 -19.94 0.34
N PHE A 162 2.98 -19.77 0.80
CA PHE A 162 3.49 -18.48 1.23
C PHE A 162 4.02 -17.72 0.03
N ILE A 163 3.58 -16.48 -0.16
CA ILE A 163 4.01 -15.63 -1.26
C ILE A 163 5.10 -14.69 -0.73
N GLN A 164 6.22 -14.64 -1.42
CA GLN A 164 7.35 -13.76 -1.11
C GLN A 164 7.79 -12.91 -2.30
N ASP A 165 7.44 -13.32 -3.53
CA ASP A 165 7.82 -12.59 -4.72
C ASP A 165 6.88 -11.39 -4.94
N LYS A 166 7.50 -10.26 -5.22
CA LYS A 166 6.82 -8.97 -5.30
C LYS A 166 5.78 -8.92 -6.42
N ASN A 167 6.14 -9.43 -7.61
CA ASN A 167 5.29 -9.35 -8.79
C ASN A 167 3.99 -10.15 -8.66
N THR A 168 4.05 -11.36 -8.08
CA THR A 168 2.84 -12.15 -7.83
C THR A 168 1.99 -11.49 -6.75
N LEU A 169 2.62 -10.93 -5.71
CA LEU A 169 1.92 -10.28 -4.62
C LEU A 169 1.14 -9.05 -5.09
N ASP A 170 1.69 -8.23 -5.99
CA ASP A 170 1.02 -7.07 -6.57
C ASP A 170 -0.26 -7.44 -7.29
N LYS A 171 -0.17 -8.46 -8.12
CA LYS A 171 -1.29 -8.96 -8.88
C LYS A 171 -2.35 -9.59 -7.97
N LEU A 172 -1.93 -10.34 -6.95
CA LEU A 172 -2.82 -10.89 -5.93
C LEU A 172 -3.55 -9.80 -5.14
N ASN A 173 -2.81 -8.79 -4.67
CA ASN A 173 -3.35 -7.65 -3.93
C ASN A 173 -4.42 -6.94 -4.77
N LYS A 174 -4.10 -6.60 -6.02
CA LYS A 174 -5.03 -5.93 -6.93
C LYS A 174 -6.30 -6.75 -7.17
N ASN A 175 -6.16 -8.05 -7.42
CA ASN A 175 -7.30 -8.93 -7.71
C ASN A 175 -8.20 -9.12 -6.49
N GLN A 176 -7.63 -9.24 -5.29
CA GLN A 176 -8.40 -9.30 -4.04
C GLN A 176 -9.21 -8.02 -3.79
N LEU A 177 -8.64 -6.85 -4.11
CA LEU A 177 -9.29 -5.56 -3.90
C LEU A 177 -10.34 -5.23 -4.95
N THR A 178 -10.06 -5.52 -6.23
CA THR A 178 -10.90 -5.06 -7.37
C THR A 178 -11.80 -6.13 -7.97
N ASN A 179 -11.72 -7.38 -7.47
CA ASN A 179 -12.35 -8.55 -8.09
C ASN A 179 -11.97 -8.77 -9.58
N ASP A 180 -10.88 -8.16 -10.06
CA ASP A 180 -10.44 -8.27 -11.46
C ASP A 180 -9.74 -9.62 -11.72
N LYS A 181 -10.52 -10.70 -11.87
CA LYS A 181 -9.99 -12.07 -12.07
C LYS A 181 -9.39 -12.34 -13.47
N LYS A 182 -8.88 -11.32 -14.16
CA LYS A 182 -8.53 -11.40 -15.59
C LYS A 182 -7.26 -12.17 -15.93
N GLU A 183 -6.33 -12.38 -14.99
CA GLU A 183 -5.07 -13.08 -15.28
C GLU A 183 -5.02 -14.49 -14.66
N SER A 184 -5.66 -15.47 -15.33
CA SER A 184 -5.49 -16.89 -14.97
C SER A 184 -4.06 -17.42 -15.21
N SER A 185 -3.22 -16.65 -15.91
CA SER A 185 -1.80 -16.97 -16.18
C SER A 185 -0.88 -16.72 -14.99
N LEU A 186 -1.40 -16.20 -13.87
CA LEU A 186 -0.63 -15.99 -12.64
C LEU A 186 -0.25 -17.27 -11.92
N PHE A 187 -1.05 -18.32 -12.09
CA PHE A 187 -0.74 -19.64 -11.57
C PHE A 187 0.19 -20.36 -12.56
N ASP A 188 1.41 -19.83 -12.68
CA ASP A 188 2.49 -20.54 -13.37
C ASP A 188 2.89 -21.78 -12.55
N GLU A 189 3.58 -22.72 -13.22
CA GLU A 189 4.14 -23.93 -12.61
C GLU A 189 4.98 -23.64 -11.35
N GLU A 190 5.44 -22.40 -11.17
CA GLU A 190 6.25 -21.95 -10.04
C GLU A 190 5.48 -21.90 -8.72
N ILE A 191 4.29 -21.30 -8.67
CA ILE A 191 3.46 -21.28 -7.44
C ILE A 191 3.07 -22.70 -7.04
N LEU A 192 2.77 -23.56 -8.02
CA LEU A 192 2.39 -24.95 -7.80
C LEU A 192 3.51 -25.84 -7.23
N LYS A 193 4.79 -25.48 -7.41
CA LYS A 193 5.93 -26.25 -6.87
C LYS A 193 5.97 -26.24 -5.35
N ASP A 194 5.58 -25.11 -4.76
CA ASP A 194 5.64 -24.86 -3.32
C ASP A 194 4.23 -24.77 -2.69
N CYS A 195 3.23 -25.39 -3.34
CA CYS A 195 1.89 -25.57 -2.78
C CYS A 195 1.87 -26.74 -1.79
N PHE A 196 1.42 -26.48 -0.57
CA PHE A 196 1.33 -27.45 0.53
C PHE A 196 -0.10 -27.84 0.83
N TYR A 197 -0.29 -29.07 1.31
CA TYR A 197 -1.57 -29.52 1.83
C TYR A 197 -1.93 -28.77 3.11
N ILE A 198 -3.22 -28.53 3.31
CA ILE A 198 -3.76 -28.35 4.66
C ILE A 198 -4.19 -29.73 5.15
N GLU A 199 -3.66 -30.15 6.29
CA GLU A 199 -3.95 -31.46 6.87
C GLU A 199 -4.99 -31.36 7.98
N LYS A 200 -5.77 -32.43 8.14
CA LYS A 200 -6.69 -32.60 9.25
C LYS A 200 -5.95 -33.30 10.41
N GLU A 201 -5.76 -32.59 11.51
CA GLU A 201 -5.31 -33.16 12.78
C GLU A 201 -6.45 -33.05 13.79
N GLU A 202 -7.02 -34.20 14.19
CA GLU A 202 -8.22 -34.27 15.03
C GLU A 202 -9.37 -33.43 14.42
N ASP A 203 -9.81 -32.39 15.13
CA ASP A 203 -10.86 -31.45 14.71
C ASP A 203 -10.28 -30.13 14.13
N LYS A 204 -8.97 -30.03 13.95
CA LYS A 204 -8.29 -28.82 13.47
C LYS A 204 -7.72 -28.99 12.08
N ALA A 205 -7.74 -27.92 11.29
CA ALA A 205 -7.00 -27.84 10.05
C ALA A 205 -5.68 -27.10 10.27
N LEU A 206 -4.57 -27.72 9.91
CA LEU A 206 -3.22 -27.20 10.14
C LEU A 206 -2.41 -27.17 8.84
N LEU A 207 -1.50 -26.20 8.77
CA LEU A 207 -0.55 -26.08 7.67
C LEU A 207 0.45 -27.25 7.72
N SER A 208 0.50 -28.07 6.68
CA SER A 208 1.43 -29.21 6.59
C SER A 208 2.74 -28.86 5.88
N SER A 209 3.78 -29.65 6.08
CA SER A 209 5.01 -29.60 5.26
C SER A 209 4.91 -30.48 3.99
N SER A 210 3.75 -31.09 3.73
CA SER A 210 3.52 -32.02 2.63
C SER A 210 3.17 -31.26 1.34
N ILE A 211 4.04 -31.33 0.33
CA ILE A 211 3.83 -30.66 -0.95
C ILE A 211 2.77 -31.40 -1.78
N ILE A 212 1.74 -30.68 -2.26
CA ILE A 212 0.61 -31.21 -3.04
C ILE A 212 1.11 -31.94 -4.29
N TYR A 213 2.11 -31.37 -4.94
CA TYR A 213 2.59 -31.90 -6.21
C TYR A 213 3.42 -33.19 -6.06
N ARG A 214 4.01 -33.45 -4.88
CA ARG A 214 4.84 -34.65 -4.62
C ARG A 214 4.03 -35.86 -4.14
N HIS A 215 2.90 -35.63 -3.49
CA HIS A 215 2.06 -36.68 -2.94
C HIS A 215 0.63 -36.53 -3.49
N LEU A 216 0.32 -37.21 -4.60
CA LEU A 216 -0.98 -37.12 -5.27
C LEU A 216 -2.14 -37.64 -4.41
N GLU A 217 -1.85 -38.60 -3.55
CA GLU A 217 -2.79 -39.15 -2.57
C GLU A 217 -2.22 -38.88 -1.18
N ASN A 218 -2.86 -37.97 -0.45
CA ASN A 218 -2.59 -37.74 0.96
C ASN A 218 -3.89 -38.00 1.75
N ASN A 219 -3.94 -39.14 2.44
CA ASN A 219 -5.11 -39.52 3.24
C ASN A 219 -5.36 -38.61 4.46
N LYS A 220 -4.40 -37.73 4.79
CA LYS A 220 -4.54 -36.71 5.83
C LYS A 220 -4.98 -35.34 5.30
N ALA A 221 -5.10 -35.17 3.98
CA ALA A 221 -5.56 -33.91 3.41
C ALA A 221 -6.93 -33.54 3.97
N TYR A 222 -7.10 -32.28 4.34
CA TYR A 222 -8.38 -31.76 4.79
C TYR A 222 -9.34 -31.70 3.60
N CYS A 223 -10.51 -32.32 3.74
CA CYS A 223 -11.57 -32.32 2.74
C CYS A 223 -12.87 -31.72 3.28
N GLY A 224 -13.61 -31.01 2.43
CA GLY A 224 -14.93 -30.46 2.73
C GLY A 224 -15.14 -29.04 2.20
N LYS A 225 -16.39 -28.57 2.26
CA LYS A 225 -16.77 -27.22 1.78
C LYS A 225 -16.24 -26.11 2.68
N HIS A 226 -16.12 -26.38 3.97
CA HIS A 226 -15.73 -25.41 4.99
C HIS A 226 -14.35 -25.76 5.54
N LEU A 227 -13.50 -24.75 5.71
CA LEU A 227 -12.18 -24.91 6.31
C LEU A 227 -12.05 -23.97 7.51
N SER A 228 -11.76 -24.52 8.68
CA SER A 228 -11.37 -23.74 9.87
C SER A 228 -9.87 -23.92 10.09
N LEU A 229 -9.09 -22.96 9.59
CA LEU A 229 -7.64 -23.00 9.56
C LEU A 229 -7.05 -22.22 10.72
N GLN A 230 -6.21 -22.87 11.52
CA GLN A 230 -5.37 -22.16 12.48
C GLN A 230 -4.13 -21.61 11.76
N LEU A 231 -3.96 -20.28 11.79
CA LEU A 231 -2.78 -19.62 11.24
C LEU A 231 -1.51 -20.07 11.99
N PRO A 232 -0.36 -20.12 11.31
CA PRO A 232 0.85 -20.77 11.83
C PRO A 232 1.27 -20.19 13.17
N ASN A 233 1.78 -21.04 14.05
CA ASN A 233 2.40 -20.60 15.31
C ASN A 233 3.76 -19.96 14.96
N PRO A 234 4.18 -18.85 15.59
CA PRO A 234 5.42 -18.18 15.23
C PRO A 234 6.59 -19.03 15.71
N LYS A 235 7.09 -19.92 14.86
CA LYS A 235 8.42 -20.49 15.03
C LYS A 235 9.40 -19.45 14.47
N ASP A 236 9.80 -18.56 15.37
CA ASP A 236 11.00 -17.72 15.35
C ASP A 236 10.96 -16.30 14.74
N THR A 237 9.88 -15.79 14.16
CA THR A 237 9.80 -14.35 13.82
C THR A 237 8.41 -13.73 13.94
N GLN A 238 8.29 -12.54 14.54
CA GLN A 238 7.10 -11.66 14.52
C GLN A 238 6.89 -10.98 13.14
N GLU A 239 7.36 -11.63 12.07
CA GLU A 239 7.38 -11.04 10.74
C GLU A 239 6.02 -11.07 10.06
N GLN A 240 5.81 -10.12 9.17
CA GLN A 240 4.66 -10.08 8.28
C GLN A 240 4.75 -11.19 7.23
N LYS A 241 3.63 -11.86 6.93
CA LYS A 241 3.59 -12.95 5.94
C LYS A 241 2.34 -12.90 5.08
N ALA A 242 2.51 -13.15 3.78
CA ALA A 242 1.43 -13.29 2.82
C ALA A 242 1.15 -14.79 2.60
N LEU A 243 -0.07 -15.22 2.94
CA LEU A 243 -0.54 -16.60 2.82
C LEU A 243 -1.65 -16.66 1.79
N LEU A 244 -1.43 -17.38 0.70
CA LEU A 244 -2.48 -17.67 -0.28
C LEU A 244 -3.10 -19.02 0.07
N VAL A 245 -4.39 -19.02 0.37
CA VAL A 245 -5.19 -20.22 0.63
C VAL A 245 -6.05 -20.51 -0.59
N PHE A 246 -6.23 -21.78 -0.95
CA PHE A 246 -7.07 -22.17 -2.09
C PHE A 246 -7.82 -23.48 -1.83
N ALA A 247 -8.95 -23.61 -2.52
CA ALA A 247 -9.72 -24.85 -2.61
C ALA A 247 -9.54 -25.49 -3.99
N TYR A 248 -9.46 -26.82 -4.04
CA TYR A 248 -9.22 -27.57 -5.27
C TYR A 248 -9.77 -28.99 -5.21
N LYS A 249 -9.89 -29.64 -6.36
CA LYS A 249 -10.21 -31.08 -6.46
C LYS A 249 -8.98 -31.89 -6.83
N GLU A 250 -8.39 -31.49 -7.96
CA GLU A 250 -7.23 -32.14 -8.55
C GLU A 250 -6.02 -31.19 -8.52
N ILE A 251 -6.23 -29.90 -8.79
CA ILE A 251 -5.14 -28.90 -8.82
C ILE A 251 -5.62 -27.56 -8.24
N PRO A 252 -4.81 -26.95 -7.37
CA PRO A 252 -4.99 -25.56 -6.96
C PRO A 252 -5.31 -24.62 -8.14
N ASN A 253 -6.37 -23.82 -7.98
CA ASN A 253 -6.80 -22.86 -8.98
C ASN A 253 -6.86 -21.46 -8.36
N TYR A 254 -6.26 -20.49 -9.05
CA TYR A 254 -6.29 -19.08 -8.67
C TYR A 254 -7.70 -18.53 -8.45
N ASN A 255 -8.67 -18.91 -9.29
CA ASN A 255 -10.05 -18.40 -9.18
C ASN A 255 -10.71 -18.76 -7.84
N ALA A 256 -10.24 -19.85 -7.22
CA ALA A 256 -10.65 -20.38 -5.93
C ALA A 256 -9.57 -20.16 -4.87
N SER A 257 -8.95 -18.97 -4.86
CA SER A 257 -7.94 -18.57 -3.87
C SER A 257 -8.31 -17.28 -3.14
N TYR A 258 -7.68 -17.06 -1.98
CA TYR A 258 -7.83 -15.88 -1.15
C TYR A 258 -6.51 -15.58 -0.45
N LEU A 259 -6.05 -14.34 -0.54
CA LEU A 259 -4.82 -13.86 0.09
C LEU A 259 -5.11 -13.37 1.51
N ILE A 260 -4.40 -13.91 2.49
CA ILE A 260 -4.35 -13.40 3.86
C ILE A 260 -3.01 -12.71 4.09
N ARG A 261 -3.05 -11.53 4.70
CA ARG A 261 -1.86 -10.83 5.21
C ARG A 261 -1.84 -10.97 6.73
N ILE A 262 -0.80 -11.62 7.25
CA ILE A 262 -0.61 -11.85 8.67
C ILE A 262 0.27 -10.73 9.23
N ASN A 263 -0.16 -10.13 10.35
CA ASN A 263 0.43 -8.97 11.01
C ASN A 263 0.47 -7.71 10.14
N ASP A 264 -0.54 -7.51 9.28
CA ASP A 264 -0.74 -6.28 8.51
C ASP A 264 -1.19 -5.13 9.41
N TYR A 265 -0.28 -4.60 10.23
CA TYR A 265 -0.58 -3.63 11.28
C TYR A 265 -1.32 -2.37 10.80
N PRO A 266 -1.03 -1.78 9.62
CA PRO A 266 -1.81 -0.67 9.08
C PRO A 266 -3.30 -0.98 8.91
N GLN A 267 -3.70 -2.25 8.74
CA GLN A 267 -5.11 -2.62 8.68
C GLN A 267 -5.86 -2.28 9.98
N ILE A 268 -5.18 -2.30 11.13
CA ILE A 268 -5.78 -1.92 12.43
C ILE A 268 -6.22 -0.46 12.40
N THR A 269 -5.37 0.44 11.89
CA THR A 269 -5.68 1.88 11.85
C THR A 269 -6.82 2.16 10.87
N ILE A 270 -6.86 1.44 9.75
CA ILE A 270 -7.94 1.51 8.76
C ILE A 270 -9.28 1.08 9.38
N ASP A 271 -9.32 -0.07 10.06
CA ASP A 271 -10.55 -0.58 10.67
C ASP A 271 -11.05 0.37 11.79
N CYS A 272 -10.13 0.90 12.59
CA CYS A 272 -10.47 1.81 13.70
C CYS A 272 -10.89 3.21 13.22
N THR A 273 -10.27 3.77 12.18
CA THR A 273 -10.67 5.08 11.63
C THR A 273 -12.03 5.02 10.94
N LEU A 274 -12.37 3.90 10.30
CA LEU A 274 -13.72 3.63 9.83
C LEU A 274 -14.71 3.67 11.00
N ALA A 275 -14.42 2.93 12.08
CA ALA A 275 -15.28 2.88 13.26
C ALA A 275 -15.46 4.25 13.93
N GLU A 276 -14.37 5.02 14.08
CA GLU A 276 -14.45 6.40 14.61
C GLU A 276 -15.28 7.34 13.73
N THR A 277 -15.21 7.17 12.41
CA THR A 277 -16.04 7.92 11.47
C THR A 277 -17.53 7.62 11.68
N LEU A 278 -17.88 6.34 11.85
CA LEU A 278 -19.27 5.91 12.13
C LEU A 278 -19.76 6.41 13.49
N ARG A 279 -18.94 6.32 14.54
CA ARG A 279 -19.26 6.89 15.86
C ARG A 279 -19.52 8.40 15.78
N ALA A 280 -18.65 9.13 15.08
CA ALA A 280 -18.80 10.58 14.89
C ALA A 280 -20.06 10.92 14.07
N HIS A 281 -20.39 10.09 13.06
CA HIS A 281 -21.61 10.23 12.28
C HIS A 281 -22.86 10.08 13.15
N THR A 282 -22.95 9.02 13.96
CA THR A 282 -24.08 8.81 14.89
C THR A 282 -24.22 9.94 15.89
N ASN A 283 -23.09 10.43 16.41
CA ASN A 283 -23.07 11.53 17.38
C ASN A 283 -23.32 12.92 16.77
N LYS A 284 -23.49 13.01 15.44
CA LYS A 284 -23.64 14.27 14.69
C LYS A 284 -22.45 15.24 14.89
N ASP A 285 -21.26 14.69 15.14
CA ASP A 285 -20.02 15.47 15.21
C ASP A 285 -19.40 15.57 13.81
N GLU A 286 -19.79 16.61 13.08
CA GLU A 286 -19.40 16.79 11.68
C GLU A 286 -17.88 16.93 11.50
N THR A 287 -17.22 17.66 12.39
CA THR A 287 -15.77 17.91 12.30
C THR A 287 -14.98 16.64 12.60
N SER A 288 -15.34 15.86 13.62
CA SER A 288 -14.69 14.56 13.85
C SER A 288 -14.98 13.58 12.72
N ARG A 289 -16.22 13.54 12.19
CA ARG A 289 -16.57 12.69 11.04
C ARG A 289 -15.71 13.05 9.82
N LEU A 290 -15.48 14.33 9.58
CA LEU A 290 -14.62 14.82 8.50
C LEU A 290 -13.17 14.37 8.69
N GLY A 291 -12.58 14.57 9.88
CA GLY A 291 -11.18 14.21 10.15
C GLY A 291 -10.93 12.71 10.09
N TRP A 292 -11.72 11.91 10.82
CA TRP A 292 -11.58 10.45 10.81
C TRP A 292 -11.87 9.85 9.43
N GLY A 293 -12.86 10.39 8.72
CA GLY A 293 -13.23 9.92 7.38
C GLY A 293 -12.14 10.19 6.34
N VAL A 294 -11.54 11.38 6.35
CA VAL A 294 -10.40 11.70 5.47
C VAL A 294 -9.17 10.89 5.86
N SER A 295 -8.93 10.66 7.15
CA SER A 295 -7.85 9.76 7.61
C SER A 295 -8.03 8.33 7.08
N TYR A 296 -9.25 7.77 7.20
CA TYR A 296 -9.59 6.47 6.61
C TYR A 296 -9.29 6.43 5.11
N ILE A 297 -9.76 7.43 4.34
CA ILE A 297 -9.51 7.52 2.90
C ILE A 297 -8.01 7.55 2.61
N CYS A 298 -7.25 8.41 3.29
CA CYS A 298 -5.82 8.56 3.06
C CYS A 298 -5.06 7.27 3.39
N GLN A 299 -5.42 6.60 4.49
CA GLN A 299 -4.82 5.32 4.86
C GLN A 299 -5.16 4.21 3.87
N ARG A 300 -6.40 4.15 3.36
CA ARG A 300 -6.79 3.20 2.30
C ARG A 300 -6.05 3.48 0.99
N LEU A 301 -5.95 4.74 0.56
CA LEU A 301 -5.21 5.12 -0.64
C LEU A 301 -3.70 4.85 -0.51
N TRP A 302 -3.15 5.00 0.69
CA TRP A 302 -1.77 4.59 0.98
C TRP A 302 -1.65 3.07 0.90
N HIS A 303 -2.43 2.34 1.70
CA HIS A 303 -2.32 0.90 1.90
C HIS A 303 -2.63 0.09 0.64
N ASP A 304 -3.73 0.39 -0.05
CA ASP A 304 -4.25 -0.47 -1.11
C ASP A 304 -3.55 -0.27 -2.48
N ASN A 305 -2.68 0.74 -2.57
CA ASN A 305 -1.88 1.00 -3.77
C ASN A 305 -0.49 0.37 -3.66
N PRO A 306 0.09 -0.09 -4.79
CA PRO A 306 1.44 -0.66 -4.81
C PRO A 306 2.49 0.35 -4.37
N SER A 307 3.41 -0.06 -3.48
CA SER A 307 4.41 0.85 -2.91
C SER A 307 5.43 1.38 -3.92
N ASP A 308 5.59 0.69 -5.05
CA ASP A 308 6.54 1.01 -6.13
C ASP A 308 5.88 1.51 -7.42
N ALA A 309 4.59 1.87 -7.37
CA ALA A 309 3.88 2.47 -8.49
C ALA A 309 4.65 3.68 -9.06
N LYS A 310 4.75 3.77 -10.39
CA LYS A 310 5.53 4.81 -11.07
C LYS A 310 4.65 5.82 -11.77
N GLU A 311 3.48 5.39 -12.22
CA GLU A 311 2.50 6.17 -12.97
C GLU A 311 1.09 5.98 -12.41
N LEU A 312 0.17 6.89 -12.71
CA LEU A 312 -1.23 6.78 -12.26
C LEU A 312 -1.91 5.48 -12.71
N LYS A 313 -1.47 4.90 -13.83
CA LYS A 313 -2.02 3.63 -14.36
C LYS A 313 -1.65 2.41 -13.53
N ASP A 314 -0.59 2.51 -12.73
CA ASP A 314 -0.12 1.44 -11.87
C ASP A 314 -0.95 1.37 -10.56
N LEU A 315 -1.69 2.44 -10.25
CA LEU A 315 -2.52 2.52 -9.04
C LEU A 315 -3.73 1.60 -9.11
N THR A 316 -4.01 0.92 -8.01
CA THR A 316 -5.28 0.21 -7.77
C THR A 316 -6.42 1.21 -7.66
N PHE A 317 -6.24 2.24 -6.82
CA PHE A 317 -7.24 3.28 -6.59
C PHE A 317 -6.64 4.65 -6.82
N ARG A 318 -7.23 5.40 -7.77
CA ARG A 318 -6.85 6.79 -8.04
C ARG A 318 -7.70 7.81 -7.30
N SER A 319 -8.94 7.45 -6.94
CA SER A 319 -9.87 8.36 -6.30
C SER A 319 -10.68 7.63 -5.23
N SER A 320 -10.87 8.32 -4.11
CA SER A 320 -11.77 7.89 -3.02
C SER A 320 -13.25 7.80 -3.41
N THR A 321 -13.63 8.41 -4.53
CA THR A 321 -15.03 8.44 -5.02
C THR A 321 -15.27 7.54 -6.23
N SER A 322 -14.26 6.77 -6.67
CA SER A 322 -14.47 5.79 -7.74
C SER A 322 -15.34 4.63 -7.23
N GLN A 323 -16.21 4.11 -8.09
CA GLN A 323 -17.09 3.00 -7.72
C GLN A 323 -16.29 1.80 -7.21
N ASP A 324 -15.18 1.46 -7.88
CA ASP A 324 -14.29 0.38 -7.46
C ASP A 324 -13.77 0.55 -6.02
N PHE A 325 -13.46 1.77 -5.59
CA PHE A 325 -13.02 2.04 -4.21
C PHE A 325 -14.19 1.89 -3.24
N ILE A 326 -15.33 2.51 -3.56
CA ILE A 326 -16.55 2.47 -2.73
C ILE A 326 -17.03 1.03 -2.51
N ASP A 327 -16.97 0.18 -3.54
CA ASP A 327 -17.41 -1.22 -3.46
C ASP A 327 -16.56 -2.05 -2.49
N THR A 328 -15.33 -1.63 -2.20
CA THR A 328 -14.46 -2.30 -1.22
C THR A 328 -14.72 -1.90 0.24
N ILE A 329 -15.55 -0.89 0.49
CA ILE A 329 -15.84 -0.43 1.85
C ILE A 329 -16.82 -1.42 2.49
N PRO A 330 -16.51 -2.03 3.65
CA PRO A 330 -17.31 -3.13 4.22
C PRO A 330 -18.55 -2.66 5.01
N ASN A 331 -18.97 -1.39 4.87
CA ASN A 331 -20.10 -0.80 5.61
C ASN A 331 -20.85 0.22 4.72
N GLU A 332 -22.17 0.06 4.60
CA GLU A 332 -23.03 0.88 3.72
C GLU A 332 -23.15 2.34 4.16
N THR A 333 -23.20 2.61 5.48
CA THR A 333 -23.19 3.97 6.02
C THR A 333 -21.88 4.67 5.66
N MET A 334 -20.75 3.97 5.79
CA MET A 334 -19.44 4.49 5.42
C MET A 334 -19.33 4.75 3.91
N LYS A 335 -19.88 3.87 3.06
CA LYS A 335 -19.98 4.12 1.60
C LYS A 335 -20.67 5.43 1.31
N THR A 336 -21.81 5.68 1.97
CA THR A 336 -22.58 6.91 1.83
C THR A 336 -21.78 8.13 2.31
N ILE A 337 -21.12 8.03 3.48
CA ILE A 337 -20.27 9.10 4.01
C ILE A 337 -19.15 9.45 3.02
N VAL A 338 -18.41 8.46 2.51
CA VAL A 338 -17.32 8.69 1.56
C VAL A 338 -17.82 9.29 0.25
N LYS A 339 -18.96 8.79 -0.25
CA LYS A 339 -19.51 9.21 -1.55
C LYS A 339 -20.12 10.61 -1.52
N GLU A 340 -20.81 10.97 -0.44
CA GLU A 340 -21.70 12.13 -0.42
C GLU A 340 -21.29 13.23 0.56
N ILE A 341 -20.47 12.91 1.58
CA ILE A 341 -20.17 13.84 2.69
C ILE A 341 -18.71 14.27 2.68
N LEU A 342 -17.78 13.34 2.48
CA LEU A 342 -16.34 13.62 2.55
C LEU A 342 -15.82 14.30 1.27
N PRO A 343 -14.76 15.12 1.36
CA PRO A 343 -14.13 15.70 0.19
C PRO A 343 -13.52 14.61 -0.70
N ARG A 344 -13.56 14.83 -2.01
CA ARG A 344 -12.89 13.95 -2.98
C ARG A 344 -11.38 14.06 -2.84
N VAL A 345 -10.75 12.97 -2.39
CA VAL A 345 -9.31 12.78 -2.45
C VAL A 345 -8.97 12.05 -3.75
N GLU A 346 -8.17 12.68 -4.60
CA GLU A 346 -7.76 12.15 -5.90
C GLU A 346 -6.25 12.24 -6.07
N MET A 347 -5.65 11.08 -6.39
CA MET A 347 -4.23 10.93 -6.63
C MET A 347 -3.84 11.57 -7.96
N GLN A 348 -2.89 12.47 -7.90
CA GLN A 348 -2.26 13.14 -9.01
C GLN A 348 -0.77 12.80 -9.03
N GLN A 349 -0.17 12.82 -10.21
CA GLN A 349 1.26 12.55 -10.37
C GLN A 349 2.05 13.87 -10.35
N LEU A 350 3.14 13.91 -9.58
CA LEU A 350 4.07 15.02 -9.62
C LEU A 350 4.77 15.03 -10.99
N LYS A 351 4.90 16.21 -11.61
CA LYS A 351 5.59 16.38 -12.89
C LYS A 351 7.12 16.35 -12.68
N THR A 352 7.67 15.19 -12.35
CA THR A 352 9.13 14.99 -12.26
C THR A 352 9.64 14.13 -13.39
N ASP A 353 10.76 14.54 -14.00
CA ASP A 353 11.41 13.78 -15.06
C ASP A 353 11.92 12.41 -14.57
N ASN A 354 11.79 11.39 -15.43
CA ASN A 354 11.83 9.96 -15.06
C ASN A 354 13.17 9.42 -14.52
N THR A 355 14.22 10.23 -14.46
CA THR A 355 15.61 9.74 -14.30
C THR A 355 16.15 9.80 -12.87
N LYS A 356 15.56 10.57 -11.96
CA LYS A 356 15.95 10.59 -10.53
C LYS A 356 14.72 10.85 -9.65
N SER A 357 14.26 9.85 -8.90
CA SER A 357 13.20 10.07 -7.89
C SER A 357 13.74 11.02 -6.85
N ARG A 358 13.16 12.20 -6.80
CA ARG A 358 13.71 13.29 -6.02
C ARG A 358 13.35 13.24 -4.54
N ASP A 359 12.21 12.63 -4.23
CA ASP A 359 11.68 12.60 -2.88
C ASP A 359 10.90 11.32 -2.63
N LYS A 360 10.64 11.07 -1.35
CA LYS A 360 9.99 9.88 -0.77
C LYS A 360 8.65 9.47 -1.41
N ALA A 361 8.04 10.29 -2.27
CA ALA A 361 6.72 10.10 -2.87
C ALA A 361 6.64 10.68 -4.31
N ARG A 362 5.97 9.97 -5.25
CA ARG A 362 5.74 10.40 -6.66
C ARG A 362 4.37 11.02 -6.92
N PHE A 363 3.47 10.86 -5.96
CA PHE A 363 2.07 11.24 -6.08
C PHE A 363 1.71 12.24 -5.01
N TYR A 364 0.60 12.93 -5.23
CA TYR A 364 0.01 13.82 -4.26
C TYR A 364 -1.51 13.82 -4.39
N ALA A 365 -2.18 14.30 -3.35
CA ALA A 365 -3.59 14.68 -3.38
C ALA A 365 -3.74 16.06 -2.75
N GLU A 366 -4.93 16.66 -2.91
CA GLU A 366 -5.22 18.02 -2.47
C GLU A 366 -6.39 18.02 -1.49
N LEU A 367 -6.27 18.78 -0.40
CA LEU A 367 -7.34 19.07 0.56
C LEU A 367 -7.50 20.57 0.70
N ASP A 368 -8.72 21.06 0.79
CA ASP A 368 -8.97 22.50 0.73
C ASP A 368 -8.91 23.18 2.11
N TRP A 369 -8.45 24.44 2.14
CA TRP A 369 -8.31 25.20 3.38
C TRP A 369 -9.64 25.37 4.08
N ASP A 370 -10.66 25.90 3.39
CA ASP A 370 -11.90 26.35 4.01
C ASP A 370 -12.87 25.19 4.28
N SER A 371 -12.95 24.25 3.34
CA SER A 371 -13.83 23.10 3.43
C SER A 371 -13.26 21.98 4.30
N PHE A 372 -11.94 21.91 4.51
CA PHE A 372 -11.30 20.90 5.35
C PHE A 372 -10.54 21.50 6.54
N TYR A 373 -9.34 22.07 6.37
CA TYR A 373 -8.45 22.42 7.48
C TYR A 373 -9.07 23.42 8.47
N MET A 374 -9.73 24.47 7.97
CA MET A 374 -10.35 25.52 8.79
C MET A 374 -11.58 25.04 9.57
N LYS A 375 -12.09 23.82 9.31
CA LYS A 375 -13.17 23.21 10.11
C LYS A 375 -12.70 22.75 11.49
N PHE A 376 -11.39 22.63 11.71
CA PHE A 376 -10.83 22.10 12.94
C PHE A 376 -10.50 23.22 13.95
N PRO A 377 -10.90 23.08 15.23
CA PRO A 377 -10.67 24.10 16.24
C PRO A 377 -9.19 24.47 16.42
N ILE A 378 -8.27 23.51 16.37
CA ILE A 378 -6.84 23.75 16.54
C ILE A 378 -6.28 24.72 15.50
N ILE A 379 -6.75 24.65 14.25
CA ILE A 379 -6.33 25.61 13.21
C ILE A 379 -6.83 27.02 13.57
N GLN A 380 -8.06 27.15 14.09
CA GLN A 380 -8.56 28.45 14.53
C GLN A 380 -7.81 28.98 15.77
N GLU A 381 -7.50 28.12 16.73
CA GLU A 381 -6.79 28.47 17.96
C GLU A 381 -5.34 28.93 17.66
N LEU A 382 -4.66 28.27 16.72
CA LEU A 382 -3.28 28.59 16.30
C LEU A 382 -3.20 29.76 15.31
N LYS A 383 -4.33 30.29 14.82
CA LYS A 383 -4.38 31.36 13.81
C LYS A 383 -3.56 32.58 14.19
N GLY A 384 -3.61 32.99 15.46
CA GLY A 384 -2.82 34.11 15.97
C GLY A 384 -1.30 33.88 15.93
N GLU A 385 -0.85 32.62 15.85
CA GLU A 385 0.56 32.26 15.79
C GLU A 385 1.04 32.16 14.35
N TYR A 386 0.34 31.37 13.52
CA TYR A 386 0.77 31.10 12.15
C TYR A 386 0.46 32.25 11.18
N MET A 387 -0.43 33.19 11.53
CA MET A 387 -0.65 34.42 10.73
C MET A 387 0.28 35.57 11.16
N ASN A 388 1.02 35.42 12.26
CA ASN A 388 1.81 36.51 12.83
C ASN A 388 3.25 36.47 12.33
N LEU A 389 3.48 37.13 11.19
CA LEU A 389 4.82 37.20 10.59
C LEU A 389 5.87 37.85 11.49
N LYS A 390 5.51 38.77 12.39
CA LYS A 390 6.49 39.34 13.33
C LYS A 390 7.02 38.27 14.29
N LYS A 391 6.16 37.36 14.73
CA LYS A 391 6.55 36.21 15.57
C LYS A 391 7.30 35.15 14.75
N LEU A 392 6.91 34.95 13.48
CA LEU A 392 7.51 33.92 12.61
C LEU A 392 8.85 34.35 11.98
N PHE A 393 9.03 35.63 11.69
CA PHE A 393 10.20 36.21 11.00
C PHE A 393 11.03 37.15 11.91
N GLY A 394 10.71 37.23 13.20
CA GLY A 394 11.38 38.09 14.18
C GLY A 394 12.81 37.64 14.56
N GLU A 395 13.48 38.47 15.38
CA GLU A 395 14.95 38.50 15.61
C GLU A 395 15.64 37.13 15.78
N GLU A 396 16.72 36.92 15.01
CA GLU A 396 17.57 35.71 14.98
C GLU A 396 16.82 34.40 14.67
N SER A 397 15.80 34.45 13.81
CA SER A 397 15.16 33.24 13.27
C SER A 397 15.98 32.58 12.15
N ASP A 398 15.87 31.25 12.01
CA ASP A 398 16.41 30.50 10.86
C ASP A 398 15.93 31.09 9.51
N PHE A 399 14.72 31.67 9.48
CA PHE A 399 14.19 32.40 8.34
C PHE A 399 15.07 33.58 7.93
N GLN A 400 15.42 34.47 8.87
CA GLN A 400 16.17 35.69 8.55
C GLN A 400 17.49 35.35 7.87
N LYS A 401 18.20 34.35 8.39
CA LYS A 401 19.46 33.87 7.82
C LYS A 401 19.26 33.24 6.44
N GLN A 402 18.33 32.30 6.31
CA GLN A 402 18.05 31.64 5.02
C GLN A 402 17.61 32.64 3.94
N PHE A 403 16.82 33.64 4.33
CA PHE A 403 16.35 34.67 3.40
C PHE A 403 17.44 35.68 3.06
N GLU A 404 18.28 36.08 4.02
CA GLU A 404 19.45 36.93 3.77
C GLU A 404 20.43 36.24 2.81
N ASP A 405 20.74 34.96 3.04
CA ASP A 405 21.58 34.15 2.15
C ASP A 405 20.98 34.11 0.74
N PHE A 406 19.67 33.84 0.63
CA PHE A 406 18.96 33.85 -0.66
C PHE A 406 19.01 35.22 -1.36
N LEU A 407 18.81 36.31 -0.63
CA LEU A 407 18.88 37.67 -1.19
C LEU A 407 20.29 37.98 -1.70
N ASN A 408 21.33 37.60 -0.96
CA ASN A 408 22.71 37.81 -1.36
C ASN A 408 23.08 36.98 -2.60
N ASP A 409 22.57 35.75 -2.70
CA ASP A 409 22.79 34.88 -3.86
C ASP A 409 22.05 35.36 -5.11
N THR A 410 20.85 35.95 -4.94
CA THR A 410 19.95 36.33 -6.05
C THR A 410 20.11 37.78 -6.48
N LEU A 411 20.52 38.67 -5.58
CA LEU A 411 20.69 40.11 -5.80
C LEU A 411 22.13 40.53 -5.47
N LEU A 412 23.08 40.21 -6.36
CA LEU A 412 24.51 40.54 -6.20
C LEU A 412 24.76 42.04 -5.94
N ASP A 413 23.90 42.91 -6.48
CA ASP A 413 23.98 44.37 -6.33
C ASP A 413 23.10 44.94 -5.21
N ILE A 414 22.64 44.13 -4.25
CA ILE A 414 21.73 44.58 -3.17
C ILE A 414 22.27 45.80 -2.41
N LYS A 415 23.61 45.91 -2.24
CA LYS A 415 24.30 47.03 -1.58
C LYS A 415 24.16 48.36 -2.35
N ASN A 416 23.87 48.31 -3.65
CA ASN A 416 23.74 49.50 -4.50
C ASN A 416 22.34 50.12 -4.46
N ILE A 417 21.37 49.51 -3.75
CA ILE A 417 20.02 50.04 -3.58
C ILE A 417 20.07 51.33 -2.76
N LYS A 418 19.71 52.47 -3.38
CA LYS A 418 19.73 53.80 -2.75
C LYS A 418 18.39 54.20 -2.13
N ASN A 419 17.29 53.80 -2.76
CA ASN A 419 15.92 54.12 -2.37
C ASN A 419 15.12 52.84 -2.12
N THR A 420 13.85 52.98 -1.73
CA THR A 420 12.91 51.87 -1.70
C THR A 420 12.73 51.25 -3.09
N GLN A 421 12.90 49.93 -3.19
CA GLN A 421 12.66 49.15 -4.40
C GLN A 421 11.79 47.94 -4.08
N GLU A 422 10.82 47.64 -4.95
CA GLU A 422 9.97 46.45 -4.83
C GLU A 422 10.40 45.38 -5.83
N TYR A 423 10.33 44.12 -5.38
CA TYR A 423 10.69 42.94 -6.14
C TYR A 423 9.55 41.92 -6.12
N THR A 424 9.20 41.42 -7.30
CA THR A 424 8.31 40.28 -7.47
C THR A 424 9.14 39.00 -7.41
N MET A 425 8.71 38.04 -6.58
CA MET A 425 9.31 36.71 -6.58
C MET A 425 8.69 35.84 -7.68
N ALA A 426 9.53 35.14 -8.43
CA ALA A 426 9.13 34.25 -9.50
C ALA A 426 9.76 32.86 -9.36
N LEU A 427 8.99 31.85 -9.73
CA LEU A 427 9.41 30.46 -9.86
C LEU A 427 10.06 30.23 -11.22
N ASN A 428 11.29 29.72 -11.24
CA ASN A 428 11.95 29.22 -12.44
C ASN A 428 11.43 27.82 -12.78
N ILE A 429 10.57 27.74 -13.79
CA ILE A 429 9.91 26.49 -14.19
C ILE A 429 10.93 25.49 -14.74
N GLN A 430 11.99 25.98 -15.40
CA GLN A 430 13.03 25.11 -15.95
C GLN A 430 13.87 24.48 -14.82
N ALA A 431 14.25 25.24 -13.80
CA ALA A 431 14.95 24.71 -12.62
C ALA A 431 14.10 23.67 -11.88
N MET A 432 12.78 23.86 -11.82
CA MET A 432 11.86 22.87 -11.26
C MET A 432 11.86 21.56 -12.06
N LYS A 433 11.84 21.64 -13.40
CA LYS A 433 11.97 20.46 -14.28
C LYS A 433 13.32 19.77 -14.13
N GLU A 434 14.39 20.54 -13.98
CA GLU A 434 15.76 20.06 -13.78
C GLU A 434 16.04 19.55 -12.36
N ASN A 435 15.01 19.51 -11.53
CA ASN A 435 15.11 18.95 -10.20
C ASN A 435 16.13 19.70 -9.30
N LYS A 436 16.06 21.04 -9.24
CA LYS A 436 16.83 21.93 -8.32
C LYS A 436 16.17 22.20 -6.97
N THR A 437 16.81 21.86 -5.84
CA THR A 437 16.17 21.80 -4.50
C THR A 437 16.46 23.03 -3.65
N LYS A 438 17.35 23.91 -4.11
CA LYS A 438 17.75 25.09 -3.36
C LYS A 438 16.92 26.29 -3.77
N ASN A 439 16.48 27.07 -2.78
CA ASN A 439 15.71 28.29 -3.00
C ASN A 439 16.38 29.22 -4.02
N ALA A 440 17.70 29.45 -3.95
CA ALA A 440 18.42 30.33 -4.89
C ALA A 440 18.51 29.80 -6.33
N GLU A 441 18.35 28.50 -6.56
CA GLU A 441 18.33 27.92 -7.91
C GLU A 441 16.94 28.00 -8.55
N VAL A 442 15.89 27.98 -7.72
CA VAL A 442 14.50 27.84 -8.13
C VAL A 442 13.74 29.17 -8.12
N PHE A 443 13.98 30.00 -7.11
CA PHE A 443 13.34 31.29 -6.98
C PHE A 443 14.25 32.40 -7.47
N LYS A 444 13.65 33.40 -8.11
CA LYS A 444 14.34 34.59 -8.59
C LYS A 444 13.56 35.86 -8.26
N LEU A 445 14.28 36.94 -8.03
CA LEU A 445 13.70 38.27 -7.81
C LEU A 445 13.81 39.10 -9.09
N TYR A 446 12.68 39.65 -9.50
CA TYR A 446 12.57 40.63 -10.58
C TYR A 446 12.11 41.94 -9.96
N LYS A 447 12.68 43.08 -10.38
CA LYS A 447 12.10 44.36 -9.97
C LYS A 447 10.65 44.42 -10.46
N LYS A 448 9.79 45.11 -9.72
CA LYS A 448 8.35 45.15 -10.01
C LYS A 448 8.02 45.62 -11.43
N GLU A 449 8.85 46.50 -11.98
CA GLU A 449 8.78 47.04 -13.34
C GLU A 449 9.42 46.16 -14.42
N GLU A 450 10.18 45.12 -14.04
CA GLU A 450 10.85 44.23 -14.99
C GLU A 450 9.87 43.18 -15.55
N THR A 451 10.03 42.88 -16.84
CA THR A 451 9.29 41.78 -17.46
C THR A 451 9.91 40.45 -17.05
N LEU A 452 9.07 39.50 -16.62
CA LEU A 452 9.51 38.14 -16.31
C LEU A 452 9.98 37.42 -17.58
N ALA A 453 11.02 36.60 -17.45
CA ALA A 453 11.42 35.71 -18.54
C ALA A 453 10.34 34.64 -18.79
N GLU A 454 10.21 34.15 -20.03
CA GLU A 454 9.20 33.15 -20.41
C GLU A 454 9.28 31.85 -19.59
N THR A 455 10.47 31.52 -19.08
CA THR A 455 10.71 30.34 -18.23
C THR A 455 10.32 30.57 -16.76
N HIS A 456 9.83 31.75 -16.41
CA HIS A 456 9.50 32.14 -15.04
C HIS A 456 8.01 32.46 -14.90
N LYS A 457 7.45 32.13 -13.73
CA LYS A 457 6.08 32.48 -13.37
C LYS A 457 6.07 33.15 -12.00
N ALA A 458 5.41 34.30 -11.87
CA ALA A 458 5.36 34.99 -10.59
C ALA A 458 4.66 34.12 -9.54
N ILE A 459 5.16 34.13 -8.31
CA ILE A 459 4.57 33.33 -7.21
C ILE A 459 3.11 33.70 -6.98
N LYS A 460 2.76 34.99 -7.11
CA LYS A 460 1.36 35.47 -7.00
C LYS A 460 0.42 34.89 -8.07
N ASP A 461 0.94 34.44 -9.21
CA ASP A 461 0.14 33.97 -10.34
C ASP A 461 0.04 32.42 -10.37
N LEU A 462 0.72 31.72 -9.44
CA LEU A 462 0.55 30.29 -9.24
C LEU A 462 -0.87 29.99 -8.76
N GLN A 463 -1.50 28.97 -9.33
CA GLN A 463 -2.88 28.63 -8.97
C GLN A 463 -2.91 27.62 -7.83
N LYS A 464 -1.94 26.70 -7.80
CA LYS A 464 -1.93 25.59 -6.86
C LYS A 464 -0.58 25.45 -6.16
N PRO A 465 -0.57 25.11 -4.86
CA PRO A 465 0.66 24.78 -4.14
C PRO A 465 1.46 23.63 -4.75
N SER A 466 0.77 22.65 -5.36
CA SER A 466 1.38 21.52 -6.06
C SER A 466 2.22 21.90 -7.28
N ASP A 467 2.14 23.15 -7.77
CA ASP A 467 3.08 23.69 -8.76
C ASP A 467 4.51 23.83 -8.19
N ILE A 468 4.67 23.84 -6.86
CA ILE A 468 5.93 23.87 -6.13
C ILE A 468 6.23 22.44 -5.65
N ILE A 469 6.87 21.69 -6.54
CA ILE A 469 7.15 20.25 -6.44
C ILE A 469 8.38 19.98 -5.55
N ASP A 470 8.39 20.47 -4.31
CA ASP A 470 9.39 20.11 -3.29
C ASP A 470 8.97 20.62 -1.91
N ASN A 471 9.10 19.81 -0.86
CA ASN A 471 8.80 20.21 0.51
C ASN A 471 9.94 20.97 1.19
N SER A 472 11.07 21.17 0.51
CA SER A 472 12.21 22.00 0.94
C SER A 472 12.20 23.41 0.33
N LEU A 473 11.35 23.66 -0.68
CA LEU A 473 11.24 24.96 -1.34
C LEU A 473 10.27 25.88 -0.60
N TYR A 474 10.70 26.36 0.56
CA TYR A 474 10.03 27.34 1.38
C TYR A 474 11.07 28.23 2.07
N PHE A 475 10.64 29.36 2.62
CA PHE A 475 11.52 30.21 3.42
C PHE A 475 11.25 30.09 4.91
N GLN A 476 9.99 29.86 5.29
CA GLN A 476 9.63 29.55 6.68
C GLN A 476 8.65 28.39 6.75
N ARG A 477 8.66 27.73 7.92
CA ARG A 477 7.76 26.64 8.26
C ARG A 477 7.20 26.82 9.66
N PHE A 478 5.91 26.52 9.83
CA PHE A 478 5.27 26.37 11.13
C PHE A 478 4.86 24.90 11.32
N ASP A 479 5.49 24.26 12.30
CA ASP A 479 5.34 22.84 12.58
C ASP A 479 4.17 22.58 13.53
N ILE A 480 3.20 21.78 13.11
CA ILE A 480 2.15 21.27 14.00
C ILE A 480 2.47 19.80 14.28
N LYS A 481 3.28 19.60 15.33
CA LYS A 481 3.81 18.30 15.82
C LYS A 481 3.29 18.02 17.23
N ASN A 482 3.70 16.90 17.82
CA ASN A 482 3.22 16.40 19.12
C ASN A 482 3.26 17.46 20.23
N ASP A 483 4.32 18.26 20.32
CA ASP A 483 4.52 19.29 21.34
C ASP A 483 3.56 20.49 21.21
N VAL A 484 3.25 20.86 19.97
CA VAL A 484 2.21 21.86 19.64
C VAL A 484 0.83 21.24 19.81
N PHE A 485 0.65 19.97 19.45
CA PHE A 485 -0.64 19.32 19.33
C PHE A 485 -1.23 18.86 20.68
N LEU A 486 -0.43 18.18 21.52
CA LEU A 486 -0.89 17.57 22.77
C LEU A 486 -1.59 18.56 23.74
N PRO A 487 -1.13 19.82 23.92
CA PRO A 487 -1.84 20.79 24.74
C PRO A 487 -3.29 21.09 24.26
N HIS A 488 -3.56 20.92 22.96
CA HIS A 488 -4.88 21.14 22.36
C HIS A 488 -5.80 19.90 22.46
N LEU A 489 -5.40 18.88 23.23
CA LEU A 489 -6.23 17.73 23.60
C LEU A 489 -6.85 17.84 25.00
N GLY A 490 -6.80 19.02 25.62
CA GLY A 490 -7.31 19.23 26.98
C GLY A 490 -6.32 18.85 28.07
N LEU A 491 -5.05 18.64 27.71
CA LEU A 491 -3.95 18.40 28.63
C LEU A 491 -3.31 19.73 29.03
N SER A 492 -3.03 19.94 30.32
CA SER A 492 -2.22 21.10 30.71
C SER A 492 -0.77 20.90 30.21
N LYS A 493 -0.03 21.99 29.99
CA LYS A 493 1.39 21.90 29.60
C LYS A 493 2.25 21.10 30.59
N PHE A 494 1.85 21.03 31.87
CA PHE A 494 2.54 20.24 32.89
C PHE A 494 2.04 18.78 32.93
N ASP A 495 0.73 18.54 32.81
CA ASP A 495 0.11 17.20 32.70
C ASP A 495 0.56 16.46 31.45
N ALA A 496 0.85 17.18 30.36
CA ALA A 496 1.36 16.61 29.13
C ALA A 496 2.75 15.97 29.29
N PHE A 497 3.51 16.22 30.38
CA PHE A 497 4.91 15.81 30.48
C PHE A 497 5.39 15.27 31.84
N SER A 498 4.77 15.57 32.99
CA SER A 498 5.00 14.81 34.24
C SER A 498 3.91 13.77 34.38
N LEU A 499 4.16 12.48 34.71
CA LEU A 499 3.12 11.61 35.30
C LEU A 499 3.56 10.27 35.89
N GLN A 500 2.76 9.86 36.88
CA GLN A 500 2.66 8.53 37.49
C GLN A 500 1.66 7.68 36.70
N ASN A 501 1.98 6.41 36.42
CA ASN A 501 1.04 5.45 35.83
C ASN A 501 0.03 4.98 36.90
N SER A 502 -1.18 5.56 36.94
CA SER A 502 -2.27 5.13 37.82
C SER A 502 -3.62 5.15 37.12
N ILE A 503 -4.55 4.27 37.54
CA ILE A 503 -5.92 4.17 37.00
C ILE A 503 -6.69 5.48 37.21
N GLN A 504 -6.50 6.13 38.37
CA GLN A 504 -7.14 7.40 38.67
C GLN A 504 -6.72 8.48 37.68
N HIS A 505 -5.45 8.49 37.30
CA HIS A 505 -4.93 9.45 36.36
C HIS A 505 -5.45 9.22 34.92
N GLU A 506 -5.51 7.97 34.46
CA GLU A 506 -6.12 7.61 33.17
C GLU A 506 -7.55 8.17 33.08
N LYS A 507 -8.34 7.99 34.14
CA LYS A 507 -9.71 8.52 34.19
C LYS A 507 -9.76 10.04 34.11
N GLU A 508 -8.89 10.76 34.83
CA GLU A 508 -8.83 12.22 34.79
C GLU A 508 -8.51 12.77 33.39
N VAL A 509 -7.59 12.11 32.67
CA VAL A 509 -7.24 12.49 31.28
C VAL A 509 -8.42 12.25 30.34
N LEU A 510 -9.05 11.09 30.44
CA LEU A 510 -10.21 10.75 29.61
C LEU A 510 -11.38 11.69 29.89
N ASP A 511 -11.69 11.97 31.15
CA ASP A 511 -12.76 12.89 31.55
C ASP A 511 -12.50 14.31 30.99
N LYS A 512 -11.26 14.80 31.06
CA LYS A 512 -10.88 16.09 30.44
C LYS A 512 -11.08 16.08 28.93
N PHE A 513 -10.61 15.04 28.23
CA PHE A 513 -10.77 14.93 26.78
C PHE A 513 -12.24 14.84 26.35
N HIS A 514 -13.06 14.09 27.09
CA HIS A 514 -14.48 13.94 26.79
C HIS A 514 -15.33 15.14 27.24
N SER A 515 -14.79 16.02 28.09
CA SER A 515 -15.52 17.22 28.56
C SER A 515 -15.84 18.25 27.47
N ASN A 516 -15.08 18.24 26.36
CA ASN A 516 -15.29 19.18 25.26
C ASN A 516 -15.07 18.50 23.90
N PRO A 517 -16.06 18.53 22.99
CA PRO A 517 -15.95 17.89 21.68
C PRO A 517 -14.76 18.39 20.86
N LYS A 518 -14.30 19.62 21.08
CA LYS A 518 -13.16 20.21 20.34
C LYS A 518 -11.89 19.36 20.43
N TYR A 519 -11.67 18.66 21.55
CA TYR A 519 -10.48 17.82 21.74
C TYR A 519 -10.51 16.60 20.82
N LYS A 520 -11.67 15.95 20.69
CA LYS A 520 -11.87 14.86 19.73
C LYS A 520 -11.75 15.35 18.28
N GLN A 521 -12.27 16.54 18.00
CA GLN A 521 -12.17 17.16 16.68
C GLN A 521 -10.71 17.46 16.30
N ASN A 522 -9.93 18.05 17.22
CA ASN A 522 -8.51 18.29 17.03
C ASN A 522 -7.74 16.99 16.77
N PHE A 523 -8.04 15.93 17.53
CA PHE A 523 -7.42 14.61 17.34
C PHE A 523 -7.72 14.00 15.97
N ALA A 524 -8.96 14.15 15.50
CA ALA A 524 -9.35 13.61 14.19
C ALA A 524 -8.50 14.20 13.04
N LEU A 525 -8.13 15.49 13.07
CA LEU A 525 -7.21 16.09 12.09
C LEU A 525 -5.81 15.48 12.17
N TYR A 526 -5.29 15.33 13.38
CA TYR A 526 -3.94 14.83 13.61
C TYR A 526 -3.76 13.36 13.19
N SER A 527 -4.83 12.58 13.24
CA SER A 527 -4.83 11.15 12.87
C SER A 527 -4.51 10.85 11.40
N ILE A 528 -4.45 11.85 10.51
CA ILE A 528 -4.19 11.65 9.07
C ILE A 528 -2.73 11.28 8.82
N ALA A 529 -1.80 11.95 9.50
CA ALA A 529 -0.36 11.78 9.28
C ALA A 529 0.51 11.98 10.53
N GLY A 530 -0.08 12.39 11.67
CA GLY A 530 0.65 12.65 12.91
C GLY A 530 1.54 13.91 12.89
N ALA A 531 1.66 14.62 11.77
CA ALA A 531 2.27 15.94 11.70
C ALA A 531 1.96 16.57 10.34
N PHE A 532 1.71 17.89 10.34
CA PHE A 532 1.64 18.66 9.10
C PHE A 532 2.27 20.03 9.29
N ASN A 533 2.65 20.65 8.19
CA ASN A 533 3.41 21.89 8.20
C ASN A 533 2.70 22.96 7.37
N ILE A 534 2.69 24.19 7.87
CA ILE A 534 2.34 25.37 7.09
C ILE A 534 3.63 25.97 6.56
N LEU A 535 3.78 26.03 5.24
CA LEU A 535 4.95 26.56 4.54
C LEU A 535 4.66 27.95 3.98
N TYR A 536 5.66 28.83 4.00
CA TYR A 536 5.53 30.22 3.60
C TYR A 536 6.53 30.60 2.51
N ILE A 537 6.02 31.28 1.48
CA ILE A 537 6.81 31.80 0.36
C ILE A 537 6.40 33.25 0.10
N PRO A 538 7.34 34.21 0.15
CA PRO A 538 7.04 35.58 -0.23
C PRO A 538 6.62 35.68 -1.71
N SER A 539 5.76 36.64 -2.05
CA SER A 539 5.41 36.94 -3.43
C SER A 539 5.78 38.36 -3.83
N LEU A 540 5.85 39.26 -2.84
CA LEU A 540 6.29 40.64 -3.00
C LEU A 540 7.22 41.02 -1.85
N ILE A 541 8.40 41.53 -2.18
CA ILE A 541 9.43 41.94 -1.24
C ILE A 541 9.77 43.41 -1.49
N GLN A 542 9.92 44.19 -0.43
CA GLN A 542 10.38 45.56 -0.50
C GLN A 542 11.75 45.67 0.17
N ILE A 543 12.73 46.24 -0.52
CA ILE A 543 14.05 46.53 0.05
C ILE A 543 14.20 48.05 0.16
N THR A 544 14.50 48.55 1.35
CA THR A 544 14.71 49.98 1.60
C THR A 544 16.02 50.20 2.34
N ARG A 545 16.80 51.17 1.86
CA ARG A 545 17.94 51.71 2.59
C ARG A 545 17.46 52.73 3.61
N VAL A 546 17.78 52.49 4.88
CA VAL A 546 17.45 53.41 5.98
C VAL A 546 18.75 53.97 6.54
N THR A 547 18.85 55.29 6.65
CA THR A 547 19.95 55.99 7.29
C THR A 547 19.64 56.17 8.77
N ARG A 548 20.48 55.62 9.65
CA ARG A 548 20.40 55.77 11.10
C ARG A 548 21.33 56.90 11.58
N PHE A 549 21.29 57.19 12.89
CA PHE A 549 22.22 58.15 13.52
C PHE A 549 23.68 57.86 13.12
N TYR A 550 24.47 58.92 12.93
CA TYR A 550 25.88 58.86 12.49
C TYR A 550 26.12 58.34 11.05
N ASN A 551 25.18 58.52 10.12
CA ASN A 551 25.29 58.12 8.71
C ASN A 551 25.53 56.61 8.48
N TYR A 552 25.23 55.76 9.47
CA TYR A 552 25.17 54.32 9.24
C TYR A 552 23.97 53.99 8.37
N HIS A 553 24.20 53.26 7.29
CA HIS A 553 23.15 52.82 6.38
C HIS A 553 22.89 51.35 6.61
N SER A 554 21.65 50.97 6.84
CA SER A 554 21.25 49.56 6.87
C SER A 554 20.22 49.30 5.80
N LEU A 555 20.32 48.15 5.15
CA LEU A 555 19.32 47.67 4.22
C LEU A 555 18.32 46.80 4.97
N TYR A 556 17.04 47.13 4.76
CA TYR A 556 15.92 46.39 5.32
C TYR A 556 15.15 45.72 4.20
N ALA A 557 15.00 44.40 4.29
CA ALA A 557 14.08 43.65 3.43
C ALA A 557 12.80 43.37 4.20
N ALA A 558 11.66 43.71 3.62
CA ALA A 558 10.33 43.48 4.18
C ALA A 558 9.50 42.61 3.24
N CYS A 559 8.90 41.55 3.77
CA CYS A 559 7.94 40.73 3.02
C CYS A 559 6.58 41.42 3.01
N LYS A 560 6.16 41.96 1.86
CA LYS A 560 4.89 42.69 1.72
C LYS A 560 3.72 41.79 1.42
N LYS A 561 3.93 40.73 0.65
CA LYS A 561 2.93 39.70 0.40
C LYS A 561 3.57 38.34 0.57
N VAL A 562 2.87 37.45 1.24
CA VAL A 562 3.29 36.07 1.51
C VAL A 562 2.16 35.14 1.14
N ARG A 563 2.49 34.01 0.54
CA ARG A 563 1.55 32.93 0.31
C ARG A 563 1.92 31.79 1.24
N ALA A 564 0.93 31.24 1.94
CA ALA A 564 1.10 30.05 2.75
C ALA A 564 0.35 28.86 2.15
N PHE A 565 0.82 27.66 2.43
CA PHE A 565 0.18 26.43 1.99
C PHE A 565 0.50 25.31 2.98
N ILE A 566 -0.36 24.30 3.02
CA ILE A 566 -0.13 23.12 3.86
C ILE A 566 0.55 22.06 3.01
N ILE A 567 1.60 21.46 3.58
CA ILE A 567 2.03 20.13 3.20
C ILE A 567 1.84 19.23 4.41
N ASP A 568 0.96 18.27 4.23
CA ASP A 568 0.85 17.08 5.04
C ASP A 568 1.47 15.89 4.28
N THR A 569 2.00 14.90 4.99
CA THR A 569 2.72 13.78 4.40
C THR A 569 2.16 12.46 4.88
N VAL A 570 1.54 11.70 3.98
CA VAL A 570 1.27 10.26 4.19
C VAL A 570 2.48 9.51 3.65
N ASN A 571 3.64 9.80 4.25
CA ASN A 571 4.89 9.11 3.95
C ASN A 571 5.50 8.55 5.24
N PHE A 572 5.66 7.24 5.29
CA PHE A 572 6.23 6.56 6.47
C PHE A 572 7.73 6.28 6.29
N ASN A 573 8.33 6.84 5.24
CA ASN A 573 9.77 6.80 4.98
C ASN A 573 10.51 7.78 5.91
N ASN A 574 10.87 7.35 7.13
CA ASN A 574 11.67 8.19 8.02
C ASN A 574 13.09 7.62 8.25
N ASN A 575 14.10 8.38 7.83
CA ASN A 575 15.53 8.02 7.90
C ASN A 575 16.19 8.42 9.23
N GLY A 576 15.43 8.77 10.28
CA GLY A 576 16.01 9.34 11.50
C GLY A 576 15.28 9.11 12.82
N SER A 577 13.97 8.82 12.84
CA SER A 577 13.26 8.41 14.07
C SER A 577 11.95 7.69 13.75
N ASP A 578 11.60 6.69 14.56
CA ASP A 578 10.36 5.93 14.40
C ASP A 578 9.20 6.69 15.04
N GLN A 579 8.43 7.40 14.21
CA GLN A 579 7.35 8.28 14.69
C GLN A 579 6.12 7.48 15.11
N PRO A 580 5.44 7.91 16.18
CA PRO A 580 4.22 7.28 16.67
C PRO A 580 3.02 7.63 15.77
N ILE A 581 2.20 6.63 15.46
CA ILE A 581 0.94 6.81 14.71
C ILE A 581 -0.27 6.86 15.66
N GLY A 582 -0.16 6.20 16.82
CA GLY A 582 -1.22 6.08 17.82
C GLY A 582 -1.29 4.66 18.37
N ALA A 583 -1.97 4.53 19.51
CA ALA A 583 -2.37 3.26 20.09
C ALA A 583 -3.84 2.97 19.74
N TRP A 584 -4.10 1.73 19.32
CA TRP A 584 -5.39 1.31 18.82
C TRP A 584 -5.89 0.09 19.60
N ASP A 585 -7.15 0.14 20.02
CA ASP A 585 -7.83 -0.96 20.70
C ASP A 585 -8.56 -1.81 19.66
N TYR A 586 -8.01 -3.00 19.40
CA TYR A 586 -8.56 -3.92 18.39
C TYR A 586 -9.79 -4.70 18.89
N GLU A 587 -9.99 -4.81 20.21
CA GLU A 587 -11.19 -5.43 20.77
C GLU A 587 -12.40 -4.49 20.64
N LYS A 588 -12.20 -3.20 20.93
CA LYS A 588 -13.24 -2.18 20.78
C LYS A 588 -13.29 -1.56 19.38
N VAL A 589 -12.32 -1.86 18.54
CA VAL A 589 -12.11 -1.29 17.21
C VAL A 589 -12.20 0.24 17.26
N GLY A 590 -11.26 0.81 17.98
CA GLY A 590 -11.26 2.24 18.25
C GLY A 590 -9.88 2.77 18.59
N PHE A 591 -9.79 4.09 18.57
CA PHE A 591 -8.59 4.78 18.98
C PHE A 591 -8.47 4.80 20.51
N ASP A 592 -7.31 4.41 21.04
CA ASP A 592 -7.05 4.48 22.48
C ASP A 592 -6.26 5.76 22.79
N LEU A 593 -6.98 6.76 23.31
CA LEU A 593 -6.40 8.07 23.58
C LEU A 593 -5.30 8.03 24.64
N TYR A 594 -5.53 7.37 25.76
CA TYR A 594 -4.61 7.41 26.90
C TYR A 594 -3.26 6.80 26.52
N ASN A 595 -3.28 5.61 25.92
CA ASN A 595 -2.06 4.92 25.51
C ASN A 595 -1.38 5.61 24.34
N SER A 596 -2.13 6.30 23.47
CA SER A 596 -1.56 7.16 22.44
C SER A 596 -0.82 8.36 23.03
N ILE A 597 -1.41 9.05 24.02
CA ILE A 597 -0.73 10.15 24.73
C ILE A 597 0.58 9.63 25.35
N MET A 598 0.56 8.44 25.97
CA MET A 598 1.77 7.82 26.52
C MET A 598 2.80 7.49 25.44
N GLN A 599 2.36 6.99 24.29
CA GLN A 599 3.20 6.72 23.13
C GLN A 599 3.87 8.00 22.62
N TYR A 600 3.10 9.07 22.36
CA TYR A 600 3.60 10.37 21.89
C TYR A 600 4.63 10.97 22.86
N ARG A 601 4.40 10.83 24.16
CA ARG A 601 5.33 11.31 25.19
C ARG A 601 6.62 10.51 25.25
N ASN A 602 6.56 9.18 25.19
CA ASN A 602 7.74 8.33 25.27
C ASN A 602 8.72 8.58 24.11
N THR A 603 8.21 9.00 22.94
CA THR A 603 9.07 9.36 21.82
C THR A 603 9.96 10.58 22.10
N LYS A 604 9.54 11.51 22.98
CA LYS A 604 10.38 12.60 23.47
C LYS A 604 11.61 12.09 24.24
N PHE A 605 11.48 10.93 24.86
CA PHE A 605 12.54 10.25 25.61
C PHE A 605 13.26 9.17 24.79
N HIS A 606 12.99 9.08 23.47
CA HIS A 606 13.55 8.08 22.57
C HIS A 606 13.27 6.60 22.96
N PHE A 607 12.17 6.36 23.68
CA PHE A 607 11.72 5.00 24.04
C PHE A 607 10.48 4.60 23.24
N LYS A 608 10.43 3.34 22.77
CA LYS A 608 9.20 2.74 22.25
C LYS A 608 8.28 2.39 23.41
N TYR A 609 7.02 2.81 23.31
CA TYR A 609 5.96 2.42 24.21
C TYR A 609 5.43 1.06 23.76
N THR A 610 5.41 0.10 24.67
CA THR A 610 4.75 -1.19 24.50
C THR A 610 3.58 -1.26 25.47
N SER A 611 2.43 -1.73 24.97
CA SER A 611 1.30 -1.99 25.84
C SER A 611 1.46 -3.34 26.53
N PRO A 612 1.10 -3.47 27.82
CA PRO A 612 1.01 -4.77 28.47
C PRO A 612 -0.23 -5.57 28.04
N LYS A 613 -1.21 -4.93 27.37
CA LYS A 613 -2.44 -5.58 26.90
C LYS A 613 -2.27 -6.05 25.46
N SER A 614 -2.56 -7.32 25.21
CA SER A 614 -2.35 -7.98 23.90
C SER A 614 -3.24 -7.46 22.76
N PHE A 615 -4.35 -6.79 23.08
CA PHE A 615 -5.29 -6.21 22.11
C PHE A 615 -5.07 -4.71 21.84
N LEU A 616 -4.12 -4.09 22.54
CA LEU A 616 -3.73 -2.70 22.34
C LEU A 616 -2.46 -2.65 21.49
N PHE A 617 -2.52 -1.93 20.38
CA PHE A 617 -1.44 -1.86 19.39
C PHE A 617 -0.92 -0.42 19.27
N PRO A 618 0.18 -0.06 19.96
CA PRO A 618 0.93 1.16 19.71
C PRO A 618 1.72 1.04 18.41
N LEU A 619 1.26 1.72 17.35
CA LEU A 619 1.83 1.61 16.02
C LEU A 619 2.75 2.77 15.69
N TYR A 620 3.78 2.49 14.89
CA TYR A 620 4.80 3.44 14.47
C TYR A 620 5.03 3.38 12.96
N ASN A 621 5.69 4.39 12.39
CA ASN A 621 6.05 4.41 10.97
C ASN A 621 6.78 3.13 10.52
N SER A 622 7.59 2.51 11.38
CA SER A 622 8.27 1.25 11.08
C SER A 622 7.33 0.08 10.80
N ASP A 623 6.13 0.06 11.37
CA ASP A 623 5.12 -0.96 11.10
C ASP A 623 4.52 -0.78 9.68
N PHE A 624 4.38 0.47 9.24
CA PHE A 624 3.99 0.83 7.87
C PHE A 624 5.12 0.53 6.88
N LEU A 625 6.39 0.75 7.25
CA LEU A 625 7.54 0.40 6.41
C LEU A 625 7.68 -1.09 6.18
N LYS A 626 7.45 -1.91 7.21
CA LYS A 626 7.43 -3.37 7.07
C LYS A 626 6.36 -3.79 6.05
N THR A 627 5.18 -3.18 6.11
CA THR A 627 4.07 -3.49 5.19
C THR A 627 4.48 -3.30 3.72
N LYS A 628 5.24 -2.24 3.41
CA LYS A 628 5.82 -2.06 2.06
C LYS A 628 6.80 -3.16 1.68
N GLN A 629 7.64 -3.57 2.61
CA GLN A 629 8.68 -4.58 2.36
C GLN A 629 8.08 -5.96 2.14
N TYR A 630 7.10 -6.36 2.96
CA TYR A 630 6.53 -7.71 2.95
C TYR A 630 5.32 -7.87 2.05
N PHE A 631 4.57 -6.79 1.77
CA PHE A 631 3.33 -6.86 0.98
C PHE A 631 3.35 -6.07 -0.32
N ASN A 632 4.39 -5.26 -0.57
CA ASN A 632 4.42 -4.23 -1.61
C ASN A 632 3.19 -3.30 -1.61
N LEU A 633 2.62 -3.08 -0.42
CA LEU A 633 1.51 -2.18 -0.18
C LEU A 633 2.02 -0.93 0.54
N GLY A 634 1.41 0.23 0.30
CA GLY A 634 1.84 1.47 0.95
C GLY A 634 2.50 2.46 0.00
N LEU A 635 1.69 3.11 -0.83
CA LEU A 635 2.13 4.19 -1.71
C LEU A 635 2.29 5.50 -0.93
N ASP A 636 3.52 6.01 -0.84
CA ASP A 636 3.72 7.33 -0.25
C ASP A 636 3.24 8.45 -1.18
N PHE A 637 2.55 9.42 -0.58
CA PHE A 637 2.09 10.61 -1.27
C PHE A 637 2.08 11.85 -0.35
N PHE A 638 2.09 13.02 -0.98
CA PHE A 638 1.92 14.31 -0.32
C PHE A 638 0.45 14.72 -0.29
N LEU A 639 0.03 15.37 0.77
CA LEU A 639 -1.27 16.05 0.89
C LEU A 639 -1.02 17.55 0.87
N TYR A 640 -1.30 18.20 -0.26
CA TYR A 640 -1.18 19.64 -0.40
C TYR A 640 -2.49 20.34 -0.03
N SER A 641 -2.41 21.59 0.39
CA SER A 641 -3.59 22.44 0.28
C SER A 641 -3.96 22.66 -1.19
N SER A 642 -5.24 22.63 -1.54
CA SER A 642 -5.72 22.86 -2.92
C SER A 642 -5.39 24.26 -3.44
N THR A 643 -5.31 25.24 -2.53
CA THR A 643 -5.07 26.65 -2.80
C THR A 643 -4.00 27.19 -1.84
N PHE A 644 -3.45 28.35 -2.20
CA PHE A 644 -2.63 29.14 -1.27
C PHE A 644 -3.53 29.99 -0.38
N LEU A 645 -3.11 30.18 0.87
CA LEU A 645 -3.61 31.22 1.75
C LEU A 645 -2.78 32.49 1.51
N ASP A 646 -3.39 33.49 0.88
CA ASP A 646 -2.74 34.76 0.57
C ASP A 646 -2.77 35.72 1.77
N MET A 647 -1.63 36.31 2.07
CA MET A 647 -1.46 37.24 3.19
C MET A 647 -0.85 38.55 2.69
N ASP A 648 -1.53 39.66 2.98
CA ASP A 648 -1.12 41.01 2.58
C ASP A 648 -0.70 41.84 3.80
N PHE A 649 0.55 42.33 3.75
CA PHE A 649 1.20 43.12 4.78
C PHE A 649 1.69 44.47 4.21
N SER A 650 1.16 44.90 3.07
CA SER A 650 1.51 46.19 2.47
C SER A 650 1.32 47.36 3.43
N HIS A 651 0.31 47.29 4.30
CA HIS A 651 -0.04 48.33 5.28
C HIS A 651 0.60 48.15 6.66
N THR A 652 1.33 47.06 6.89
CA THR A 652 2.03 46.82 8.16
C THR A 652 3.27 47.70 8.24
N GLN A 653 3.58 48.22 9.44
CA GLN A 653 4.79 49.01 9.63
C GLN A 653 6.02 48.17 9.25
N MET A 654 6.98 48.79 8.55
CA MET A 654 8.14 48.08 8.01
C MET A 654 8.89 47.31 9.11
N GLN A 655 9.04 47.91 10.29
CA GLN A 655 9.69 47.29 11.46
C GLN A 655 9.04 45.99 11.97
N ASP A 656 7.78 45.70 11.62
CA ASP A 656 7.10 44.47 12.05
C ASP A 656 7.28 43.30 11.08
N THR A 657 7.81 43.57 9.87
CA THR A 657 7.98 42.57 8.79
C THR A 657 9.36 42.61 8.15
N ALA A 658 10.23 43.51 8.64
CA ALA A 658 11.55 43.74 8.09
C ALA A 658 12.67 43.27 8.99
N PHE A 659 13.74 42.82 8.35
CA PHE A 659 14.98 42.43 9.00
C PHE A 659 16.16 43.06 8.25
N ILE A 660 17.30 43.12 8.94
CA ILE A 660 18.53 43.69 8.41
C ILE A 660 19.17 42.67 7.49
N VAL A 661 19.51 43.09 6.27
CA VAL A 661 20.17 42.25 5.24
C VAL A 661 21.54 42.80 4.82
N GLY A 662 22.02 43.83 5.52
CA GLY A 662 23.30 44.45 5.29
C GLY A 662 23.51 45.63 6.25
N LYS A 663 24.70 45.67 6.88
CA LYS A 663 25.18 46.78 7.72
C LYS A 663 26.18 47.64 6.98
#